data_AF-A0A669PV41-F1
#
_entry.id   AF-A0A669PV41-F1
#
_cell.length_a   1.000
_cell.length_b   1.000
_cell.length_c   1.000
_cell.angle_alpha   90.00
_cell.angle_beta   90.00
_cell.angle_gamma   90.00
#
_symmetry.space_group_name_H-M   'P 1'
#
loop_
_entity.id
_entity.type
_entity.pdbx_description
1 polymer ?
#
loop_
_entity_poly.entity_id
_entity_poly.type
_entity_poly.pdbx_seq_one_letter_code
_entity_poly.pdbx_strand_id
1 'polypeptide(L)'
;MSKKGRSKGEKPEALIVALQAANEELRTKLTDIQIELHQEKSKIAKLEREKTQETKRIREVEQRKQTVQITELKAKLHEEKMKELQAVRENLIKQHEQEMTRMVKVRDSEIQRLKSALCALRDGSSDKQVDEALNNMIQADKIKAGDLRSEHQSHQEAISKIKWESERDIRRLMDEIKAKDRIIFSLEKELETQTGYVQKLQLQKEALDEQLFLVKEAECNMSSPKREIPGRAGDGSEHCSSPDLRRNQKRIAELNATIRKLEDRNTLLVDERNELLKRVREAEKQCKPLLEKNKCLTKRNDELMQSLQRIEDKLKAVTKENIEMREKMTSHPPLKKLKSLNDLDQANEEQETEFLKLQVIEQQNIIDELTRDREKLIRRRRSKRSSKPIKRHVIDTVLGYDDDSMDSETSSVASYRTDRTPATPDDDLDESLAAEESELRFRQLTKEYQALQRAYALLQEQTGGVIDAEREAKAQEQLQAEVQRYKAKIEDLEKTLAQKGQDSHWVEDKQLFIKRNQELLDKIEKLEAENSRLQQELQDARDQNELLEFRNLELEERERRSPPFNLQIHPFSDGVSALQIYCMKEGVKDVSIPDLIKQLDILGDNGNLRNEEQVAIIQASTVLSLAEKWIQQIEGAEAALHQKMMELESDMEQFCKIKGYLEEELDYRKQALDQAYMRIQELEATLYNALQQETVIKFGELLTEKQQEELRTAVEKLRRQMLRKSREYDCQILQERMELLQQAHQRIRDLEDKTDIQKRQIKDLEEKFLFLFLFFSLAFILWP
;
A
#
# COMPACT_ATOMS: atom_id res chain seq x y z
N MET A 1 15.40 112.98 -71.20
CA MET A 1 15.12 112.97 -69.74
C MET A 1 16.03 111.95 -69.06
N SER A 2 16.51 112.28 -67.86
CA SER A 2 17.82 111.94 -67.28
C SER A 2 18.11 110.46 -66.98
N LYS A 3 19.25 110.02 -67.53
CA LYS A 3 20.36 109.21 -66.97
C LYS A 3 20.00 108.03 -66.04
N LYS A 4 19.97 106.82 -66.62
CA LYS A 4 20.17 105.55 -65.91
C LYS A 4 21.61 105.08 -66.14
N GLY A 5 22.50 105.48 -65.24
CA GLY A 5 23.93 105.16 -65.26
C GLY A 5 24.24 103.86 -64.52
N ARG A 6 25.06 103.04 -65.17
CA ARG A 6 25.86 101.93 -64.62
C ARG A 6 26.47 102.21 -63.23
N SER A 7 26.50 101.18 -62.39
CA SER A 7 27.76 100.65 -61.81
C SER A 7 27.57 99.20 -61.31
N LYS A 8 28.58 98.39 -61.63
CA LYS A 8 28.75 96.98 -61.30
C LYS A 8 29.34 96.83 -59.89
N GLY A 9 29.08 95.69 -59.27
CA GLY A 9 30.10 94.91 -58.54
C GLY A 9 30.09 95.05 -57.02
N GLU A 10 30.09 93.89 -56.35
CA GLU A 10 30.03 93.60 -54.90
C GLU A 10 28.58 93.29 -54.48
N LYS A 11 28.14 92.03 -54.28
CA LYS A 11 28.76 91.01 -53.43
C LYS A 11 28.24 89.59 -53.76
N PRO A 12 28.71 88.89 -54.81
CA PRO A 12 28.65 87.43 -54.82
C PRO A 12 29.44 86.86 -53.63
N GLU A 13 30.53 87.51 -53.22
CA GLU A 13 31.34 87.12 -52.08
C GLU A 13 30.60 87.15 -50.73
N ALA A 14 29.78 88.18 -50.42
CA ALA A 14 29.05 88.17 -49.15
C ALA A 14 27.96 87.09 -49.10
N LEU A 15 27.35 86.75 -50.24
CA LEU A 15 26.38 85.65 -50.32
C LEU A 15 27.08 84.29 -50.23
N ILE A 16 28.25 84.14 -50.85
CA ILE A 16 29.10 82.96 -50.75
C ILE A 16 29.61 82.78 -49.31
N VAL A 17 30.03 83.85 -48.65
CA VAL A 17 30.46 83.84 -47.24
C VAL A 17 29.29 83.49 -46.32
N ALA A 18 28.08 84.01 -46.57
CA ALA A 18 26.89 83.64 -45.81
C ALA A 18 26.50 82.16 -46.01
N LEU A 19 26.61 81.64 -47.24
CA LEU A 19 26.38 80.22 -47.54
C LEU A 19 27.47 79.31 -46.97
N GLN A 20 28.72 79.76 -46.93
CA GLN A 20 29.82 79.06 -46.28
C GLN A 20 29.62 79.01 -44.76
N ALA A 21 29.22 80.13 -44.14
CA ALA A 21 28.88 80.19 -42.72
C ALA A 21 27.69 79.28 -42.39
N ALA A 22 26.63 79.29 -43.19
CA ALA A 22 25.48 78.41 -43.01
C ALA A 22 25.83 76.93 -43.23
N ASN A 23 26.71 76.60 -44.18
CA ASN A 23 27.20 75.23 -44.36
C ASN A 23 28.07 74.77 -43.19
N GLU A 24 28.91 75.66 -42.66
CA GLU A 24 29.72 75.35 -41.49
C GLU A 24 28.85 75.17 -40.24
N GLU A 25 27.80 75.98 -40.08
CA GLU A 25 26.78 75.81 -39.03
C GLU A 25 25.97 74.52 -39.18
N LEU A 26 25.67 74.10 -40.41
CA LEU A 26 25.02 72.81 -40.68
C LEU A 26 25.97 71.64 -40.41
N ARG A 27 27.26 71.78 -40.69
CA ARG A 27 28.28 70.78 -40.36
C ARG A 27 28.45 70.63 -38.86
N THR A 28 28.51 71.72 -38.11
CA THR A 28 28.59 71.68 -36.64
C THR A 28 27.33 71.04 -36.04
N LYS A 29 26.14 71.41 -36.51
CA LYS A 29 24.88 70.76 -36.09
C LYS A 29 24.85 69.27 -36.43
N LEU A 30 25.36 68.86 -37.60
CA LEU A 30 25.44 67.46 -37.98
C LEU A 30 26.41 66.69 -37.06
N THR A 31 27.56 67.27 -36.72
CA THR A 31 28.49 66.65 -35.76
C THR A 31 27.90 66.55 -34.36
N ASP A 32 27.18 67.57 -33.89
CA ASP A 32 26.53 67.55 -32.58
C ASP A 32 25.46 66.45 -32.52
N ILE A 33 24.61 66.33 -33.56
CA ILE A 33 23.62 65.26 -33.68
C ILE A 33 24.29 63.88 -33.73
N GLN A 34 25.43 63.74 -34.42
CA GLN A 34 26.17 62.48 -34.46
C GLN A 34 26.74 62.09 -33.09
N ILE A 35 27.24 63.06 -32.32
CA ILE A 35 27.72 62.86 -30.96
C ILE A 35 26.56 62.46 -30.04
N GLU A 36 25.44 63.16 -30.09
CA GLU A 36 24.24 62.83 -29.31
C GLU A 36 23.71 61.44 -29.65
N LEU A 37 23.64 61.07 -30.93
CA LEU A 37 23.24 59.74 -31.36
C LEU A 37 24.20 58.65 -30.84
N HIS A 38 25.51 58.92 -30.83
CA HIS A 38 26.50 57.98 -30.30
C HIS A 38 26.36 57.81 -28.78
N GLN A 39 26.11 58.91 -28.06
CA GLN A 39 25.84 58.89 -26.62
C GLN A 39 24.55 58.12 -26.30
N GLU A 40 23.47 58.34 -27.04
CA GLU A 40 22.21 57.61 -26.87
C GLU A 40 22.36 56.12 -27.19
N LYS A 41 23.07 55.75 -28.26
CA LYS A 41 23.42 54.34 -28.53
C LYS A 41 24.19 53.69 -27.38
N SER A 42 25.11 54.43 -26.78
CA SER A 42 25.90 53.94 -25.63
C SER A 42 25.03 53.76 -24.38
N LYS A 43 24.07 54.67 -24.13
CA LYS A 43 23.09 54.54 -23.04
C LYS A 43 22.17 53.35 -23.26
N ILE A 44 21.64 53.16 -24.47
CA ILE A 44 20.78 52.02 -24.81
C ILE A 44 21.54 50.70 -24.60
N ALA A 45 22.77 50.60 -25.09
CA ALA A 45 23.59 49.41 -24.90
C ALA A 45 23.90 49.13 -23.41
N LYS A 46 23.96 50.15 -22.56
CA LYS A 46 24.11 49.98 -21.11
C LYS A 46 22.81 49.46 -20.48
N LEU A 47 21.67 50.06 -20.82
CA LEU A 47 20.35 49.64 -20.35
C LEU A 47 19.99 48.21 -20.78
N GLU A 48 20.35 47.80 -22.00
CA GLU A 48 20.15 46.43 -22.48
C GLU A 48 20.97 45.41 -21.66
N ARG A 49 22.22 45.73 -21.32
CA ARG A 49 23.05 44.89 -20.46
C ARG A 49 22.48 44.80 -19.05
N GLU A 50 22.05 45.93 -18.47
CA GLU A 50 21.42 45.98 -17.15
C GLU A 50 20.12 45.17 -17.12
N LYS A 51 19.25 45.32 -18.12
CA LYS A 51 18.00 44.54 -18.24
C LYS A 51 18.27 43.04 -18.41
N THR A 52 19.31 42.67 -19.16
CA THR A 52 19.71 41.26 -19.32
C THR A 52 20.26 40.69 -18.02
N GLN A 53 21.03 41.47 -17.24
CA GLN A 53 21.49 41.06 -15.91
C GLN A 53 20.32 40.93 -14.93
N GLU A 54 19.37 41.87 -14.95
CA GLU A 54 18.20 41.84 -14.06
C GLU A 54 17.30 40.64 -14.35
N THR A 55 17.03 40.33 -15.63
CA THR A 55 16.27 39.13 -15.99
C THR A 55 16.97 37.83 -15.61
N LYS A 56 18.31 37.78 -15.63
CA LYS A 56 19.07 36.65 -15.09
C LYS A 56 18.90 36.53 -13.57
N ARG A 57 19.04 37.64 -12.83
CA ARG A 57 18.83 37.66 -11.37
C ARG A 57 17.43 37.20 -10.99
N ILE A 58 16.39 37.67 -11.69
CA ILE A 58 15.00 37.25 -11.44
C ILE A 58 14.84 35.74 -11.66
N ARG A 59 15.40 35.18 -12.74
CA ARG A 59 15.36 33.72 -12.97
C ARG A 59 16.10 32.94 -11.89
N GLU A 60 17.27 33.39 -11.47
CA GLU A 60 18.04 32.76 -10.40
C GLU A 60 17.29 32.79 -9.06
N VAL A 61 16.63 33.91 -8.73
CA VAL A 61 15.81 34.03 -7.52
C VAL A 61 14.60 33.10 -7.57
N GLU A 62 13.89 33.03 -8.70
CA GLU A 62 12.73 32.14 -8.83
C GLU A 62 13.15 30.66 -8.80
N GLN A 63 14.28 30.31 -9.43
CA GLN A 63 14.83 28.95 -9.38
C GLN A 63 15.24 28.56 -7.95
N ARG A 64 15.87 29.48 -7.19
CA ARG A 64 16.17 29.26 -5.77
C ARG A 64 14.89 29.06 -4.95
N LYS A 65 13.86 29.86 -5.21
CA LYS A 65 12.56 29.73 -4.52
C LYS A 65 11.87 28.40 -4.80
N GLN A 66 11.87 27.94 -6.05
CA GLN A 66 11.36 26.61 -6.42
C GLN A 66 12.18 25.50 -5.76
N THR A 67 13.50 25.63 -5.75
CA THR A 67 14.39 24.66 -5.08
C THR A 67 14.05 24.55 -3.60
N VAL A 68 13.90 25.69 -2.90
CA VAL A 68 13.51 25.73 -1.47
C VAL A 68 12.14 25.11 -1.24
N GLN A 69 11.14 25.39 -2.08
CA GLN A 69 9.82 24.77 -1.94
C GLN A 69 9.87 23.25 -2.11
N ILE A 70 10.67 22.75 -3.06
CA ILE A 70 10.83 21.31 -3.27
C ILE A 70 11.54 20.67 -2.07
N THR A 71 12.59 21.29 -1.51
CA THR A 71 13.25 20.77 -0.30
C THR A 71 12.33 20.81 0.92
N GLU A 72 11.53 21.87 1.10
CA GLU A 72 10.54 21.94 2.18
C GLU A 72 9.46 20.87 2.05
N LEU A 73 8.94 20.63 0.85
CA LEU A 73 7.95 19.57 0.61
C LEU A 73 8.53 18.18 0.83
N LYS A 74 9.77 17.94 0.40
CA LYS A 74 10.48 16.66 0.66
C LYS A 74 10.71 16.45 2.16
N ALA A 75 11.11 17.50 2.89
CA ALA A 75 11.31 17.42 4.33
C ALA A 75 10.00 17.13 5.08
N LYS A 76 8.91 17.82 4.72
CA LYS A 76 7.58 17.56 5.30
C LYS A 76 7.09 16.13 5.04
N LEU A 77 7.24 15.65 3.80
CA LEU A 77 6.88 14.27 3.46
C LEU A 77 7.71 13.25 4.24
N HIS A 78 9.01 13.50 4.41
CA HIS A 78 9.88 12.66 5.22
C HIS A 78 9.46 12.67 6.70
N GLU A 79 9.14 13.84 7.26
CA GLU A 79 8.67 13.97 8.64
C GLU A 79 7.34 13.23 8.86
N GLU A 80 6.38 13.36 7.94
CA GLU A 80 5.11 12.62 7.98
C GLU A 80 5.34 11.11 7.91
N LYS A 81 6.23 10.65 7.02
CA LYS A 81 6.58 9.23 6.91
C LYS A 81 7.24 8.69 8.17
N MET A 82 8.11 9.45 8.81
CA MET A 82 8.74 9.06 10.07
C MET A 82 7.71 9.00 11.21
N LYS A 83 6.76 9.93 11.26
CA LYS A 83 5.64 9.90 12.22
C LYS A 83 4.72 8.69 12.00
N GLU A 84 4.38 8.37 10.75
CA GLU A 84 3.61 7.17 10.42
C GLU A 84 4.34 5.89 10.84
N LEU A 85 5.64 5.77 10.53
CA LEU A 85 6.46 4.63 10.92
C LEU A 85 6.55 4.48 12.44
N GLN A 86 6.74 5.59 13.16
CA GLN A 86 6.78 5.59 14.62
C GLN A 86 5.43 5.17 15.21
N ALA A 87 4.32 5.68 14.68
CA ALA A 87 2.98 5.29 15.12
C ALA A 87 2.69 3.80 14.87
N VAL A 88 3.11 3.25 13.73
CA VAL A 88 3.00 1.81 13.43
C VAL A 88 3.84 0.99 14.41
N ARG A 89 5.08 1.42 14.69
CA ARG A 89 5.96 0.76 15.66
C ARG A 89 5.35 0.74 17.07
N GLU A 90 4.83 1.86 17.54
CA GLU A 90 4.17 1.95 18.85
C GLU A 90 2.91 1.10 18.94
N ASN A 91 2.11 1.04 17.87
CA ASN A 91 0.93 0.18 17.82
C ASN A 91 1.31 -1.30 17.86
N LEU A 92 2.38 -1.71 17.17
CA LEU A 92 2.86 -3.09 17.17
C LEU A 92 3.40 -3.50 18.55
N ILE A 93 4.13 -2.60 19.22
CA ILE A 93 4.60 -2.81 20.60
C ILE A 93 3.40 -2.98 21.55
N LYS A 94 2.41 -2.08 21.49
CA LYS A 94 1.19 -2.18 22.30
C LYS A 94 0.42 -3.46 22.03
N GLN A 95 0.34 -3.89 20.77
CA GLN A 95 -0.31 -5.15 20.40
C GLN A 95 0.44 -6.35 21.01
N HIS A 96 1.77 -6.36 20.90
CA HIS A 96 2.60 -7.41 21.48
C HIS A 96 2.45 -7.47 23.01
N GLU A 97 2.46 -6.34 23.70
CA GLU A 97 2.22 -6.26 25.16
C GLU A 97 0.82 -6.76 25.55
N GLN A 98 -0.20 -6.43 24.76
CA GLN A 98 -1.57 -6.94 24.96
C GLN A 98 -1.65 -8.45 24.77
N GLU A 99 -1.00 -9.00 23.74
CA GLU A 99 -0.94 -10.45 23.49
C GLU A 99 -0.19 -11.18 24.60
N MET A 100 0.94 -10.64 25.06
CA MET A 100 1.68 -11.18 26.21
C MET A 100 0.83 -11.18 27.48
N THR A 101 0.09 -10.10 27.74
CA THR A 101 -0.83 -10.01 28.90
C THR A 101 -1.98 -11.01 28.80
N ARG A 102 -2.54 -11.21 27.60
CA ARG A 102 -3.57 -12.23 27.34
C ARG A 102 -3.02 -13.63 27.57
N MET A 103 -1.81 -13.94 27.07
CA MET A 103 -1.17 -15.24 27.28
C MET A 103 -0.91 -15.52 28.76
N VAL A 104 -0.46 -14.53 29.53
CA VAL A 104 -0.27 -14.67 30.99
C VAL A 104 -1.61 -14.99 31.67
N LYS A 105 -2.69 -14.27 31.35
CA LYS A 105 -4.03 -14.54 31.92
C LYS A 105 -4.53 -15.95 31.59
N VAL A 106 -4.36 -16.40 30.35
CA VAL A 106 -4.74 -17.76 29.93
C VAL A 106 -3.92 -18.79 30.71
N ARG A 107 -2.60 -18.60 30.82
CA ARG A 107 -1.72 -19.48 31.59
C ARG A 107 -2.13 -19.55 33.06
N ASP A 108 -2.41 -18.40 33.69
CA ASP A 108 -2.81 -18.34 35.10
C ASP A 108 -4.16 -19.03 35.34
N SER A 109 -5.12 -18.86 34.42
CA SER A 109 -6.40 -19.56 34.48
C SER A 109 -6.25 -21.08 34.36
N GLU A 110 -5.36 -21.55 33.49
CA GLU A 110 -5.07 -22.98 33.33
C GLU A 110 -4.34 -23.55 34.55
N ILE A 111 -3.41 -22.78 35.13
CA ILE A 111 -2.76 -23.14 36.40
C ILE A 111 -3.79 -23.28 37.52
N GLN A 112 -4.75 -22.36 37.63
CA GLN A 112 -5.83 -22.47 38.63
C GLN A 112 -6.74 -23.67 38.38
N ARG A 113 -7.07 -23.96 37.12
CA ARG A 113 -7.87 -25.14 36.73
C ARG A 113 -7.16 -26.45 37.12
N LEU A 114 -5.88 -26.58 36.78
CA LEU A 114 -5.07 -27.75 37.11
C LEU A 114 -4.88 -27.91 38.62
N LYS A 115 -4.68 -26.81 39.37
CA LYS A 115 -4.64 -26.84 40.83
C LYS A 115 -5.96 -27.32 41.43
N SER A 116 -7.10 -26.88 40.89
CA SER A 116 -8.43 -27.29 41.35
C SER A 116 -8.70 -28.77 41.06
N ALA A 117 -8.31 -29.27 39.88
CA ALA A 117 -8.40 -30.68 39.53
C ALA A 117 -7.51 -31.57 40.42
N LEU A 118 -6.29 -31.13 40.73
CA LEU A 118 -5.40 -31.83 41.66
C LEU A 118 -5.95 -31.88 43.10
N CYS A 119 -6.61 -30.81 43.57
CA CYS A 119 -7.30 -30.83 44.86
C CYS A 119 -8.47 -31.83 44.86
N ALA A 120 -9.29 -31.84 43.80
CA ALA A 120 -10.43 -32.77 43.68
C ALA A 120 -10.00 -34.25 43.62
N LEU A 121 -8.84 -34.54 43.03
CA LEU A 121 -8.23 -35.87 43.00
C LEU A 121 -7.62 -36.25 44.36
N ARG A 122 -7.04 -35.30 45.09
CA ARG A 122 -6.48 -35.52 46.43
C ARG A 122 -7.58 -35.80 47.47
N ASP A 123 -8.75 -35.18 47.33
CA ASP A 123 -9.83 -35.24 48.31
C ASP A 123 -10.78 -36.45 48.09
N GLY A 124 -10.39 -37.41 47.23
CA GLY A 124 -10.99 -38.74 47.17
C GLY A 124 -12.44 -38.80 46.66
N SER A 125 -12.71 -38.23 45.48
CA SER A 125 -14.04 -38.29 44.85
C SER A 125 -14.28 -39.58 44.07
N SER A 126 -15.53 -40.06 44.12
CA SER A 126 -16.00 -41.32 43.50
C SER A 126 -15.77 -41.39 41.98
N ASP A 127 -15.50 -42.58 41.46
CA ASP A 127 -15.24 -42.95 40.04
C ASP A 127 -16.08 -42.20 38.99
N LYS A 128 -17.37 -41.92 39.29
CA LYS A 128 -18.27 -41.15 38.42
C LYS A 128 -17.86 -39.69 38.20
N GLN A 129 -17.29 -39.02 39.21
CA GLN A 129 -16.79 -37.65 39.06
C GLN A 129 -15.50 -37.59 38.23
N VAL A 130 -14.69 -38.64 38.27
CA VAL A 130 -13.47 -38.75 37.45
C VAL A 130 -13.84 -38.99 35.98
N ASP A 131 -14.81 -39.87 35.70
CA ASP A 131 -15.32 -40.11 34.35
C ASP A 131 -16.00 -38.87 33.75
N GLU A 132 -16.77 -38.13 34.56
CA GLU A 132 -17.43 -36.90 34.11
C GLU A 132 -16.42 -35.76 33.88
N ALA A 133 -15.38 -35.66 34.73
CA ALA A 133 -14.27 -34.74 34.50
C ALA A 133 -13.44 -35.10 33.25
N LEU A 134 -13.21 -36.39 32.99
CA LEU A 134 -12.53 -36.88 31.79
C LEU A 134 -13.34 -36.57 30.52
N ASN A 135 -14.66 -36.81 30.53
CA ASN A 135 -15.53 -36.46 29.40
C ASN A 135 -15.57 -34.95 29.13
N ASN A 136 -15.62 -34.12 30.19
CA ASN A 136 -15.55 -32.67 30.05
C ASN A 136 -14.18 -32.21 29.50
N MET A 137 -13.09 -32.86 29.89
CA MET A 137 -11.76 -32.58 29.36
C MET A 137 -11.64 -32.97 27.88
N ILE A 138 -12.19 -34.13 27.48
CA ILE A 138 -12.23 -34.57 26.08
C ILE A 138 -13.09 -33.63 25.23
N GLN A 139 -14.24 -33.16 25.72
CA GLN A 139 -15.04 -32.16 25.03
C GLN A 139 -14.31 -30.81 24.90
N ALA A 140 -13.64 -30.35 25.97
CA ALA A 140 -12.85 -29.13 25.94
C ALA A 140 -11.69 -29.22 24.93
N ASP A 141 -10.99 -30.36 24.86
CA ASP A 141 -9.93 -30.59 23.87
C ASP A 141 -10.48 -30.69 22.45
N LYS A 142 -11.68 -31.28 22.27
CA LYS A 142 -12.36 -31.33 20.97
C LYS A 142 -12.76 -29.93 20.48
N ILE A 143 -13.24 -29.07 21.38
CA ILE A 143 -13.56 -27.66 21.09
C ILE A 143 -12.28 -26.88 20.79
N LYS A 144 -11.23 -27.00 21.62
CA LYS A 144 -9.92 -26.36 21.37
C LYS A 144 -9.31 -26.78 20.03
N ALA A 145 -9.39 -28.06 19.67
CA ALA A 145 -8.93 -28.54 18.37
C ALA A 145 -9.78 -27.96 17.21
N GLY A 146 -11.08 -27.72 17.45
CA GLY A 146 -11.95 -26.99 16.51
C GLY A 146 -11.55 -25.53 16.36
N ASP A 147 -11.31 -24.83 17.47
CA ASP A 147 -10.89 -23.43 17.49
C ASP A 147 -9.52 -23.24 16.83
N LEU A 148 -8.55 -24.12 17.12
CA LEU A 148 -7.23 -24.11 16.47
C LEU A 148 -7.33 -24.33 14.95
N ARG A 149 -8.22 -25.22 14.49
CA ARG A 149 -8.48 -25.38 13.04
C ARG A 149 -9.13 -24.14 12.44
N SER A 150 -10.06 -23.50 13.16
CA SER A 150 -10.72 -22.27 12.70
C SER A 150 -9.76 -21.08 12.66
N GLU A 151 -8.87 -20.94 13.64
CA GLU A 151 -7.81 -19.93 13.63
C GLU A 151 -6.79 -20.18 12.52
N HIS A 152 -6.37 -21.43 12.33
CA HIS A 152 -5.49 -21.80 11.23
C HIS A 152 -6.11 -21.43 9.87
N GLN A 153 -7.39 -21.74 9.69
CA GLN A 153 -8.15 -21.36 8.50
C GLN A 153 -8.24 -19.83 8.33
N SER A 154 -8.54 -19.09 9.40
CA SER A 154 -8.58 -17.62 9.39
C SER A 154 -7.23 -17.00 9.04
N HIS A 155 -6.13 -17.53 9.59
CA HIS A 155 -4.78 -17.10 9.25
C HIS A 155 -4.43 -17.42 7.79
N GLN A 156 -4.85 -18.59 7.29
CA GLN A 156 -4.62 -18.98 5.90
C GLN A 156 -5.39 -18.09 4.92
N GLU A 157 -6.60 -17.66 5.28
CA GLU A 157 -7.37 -16.65 4.55
C GLU A 157 -6.72 -15.27 4.59
N ALA A 158 -6.21 -14.84 5.76
CA ALA A 158 -5.49 -13.59 5.91
C ALA A 158 -4.19 -13.56 5.09
N ILE A 159 -3.41 -14.63 5.10
CA ILE A 159 -2.21 -14.79 4.27
C ILE A 159 -2.57 -14.73 2.78
N SER A 160 -3.64 -15.41 2.38
CA SER A 160 -4.11 -15.39 0.98
C SER A 160 -4.56 -13.99 0.56
N LYS A 161 -5.22 -13.25 1.45
CA LYS A 161 -5.63 -11.87 1.23
C LYS A 161 -4.43 -10.92 1.11
N ILE A 162 -3.44 -11.02 2.01
CA ILE A 162 -2.20 -10.23 1.95
C ILE A 162 -1.45 -10.51 0.65
N LYS A 163 -1.33 -11.79 0.24
CA LYS A 163 -0.71 -12.16 -1.04
C LYS A 163 -1.43 -11.52 -2.22
N TRP A 164 -2.75 -11.60 -2.25
CA TRP A 164 -3.56 -11.02 -3.32
C TRP A 164 -3.46 -9.48 -3.38
N GLU A 165 -3.53 -8.82 -2.23
CA GLU A 165 -3.39 -7.37 -2.11
C GLU A 165 -1.99 -6.91 -2.54
N SER A 166 -0.93 -7.60 -2.09
CA SER A 166 0.46 -7.31 -2.48
C SER A 166 0.67 -7.49 -3.98
N GLU A 167 0.15 -8.58 -4.56
CA GLU A 167 0.28 -8.84 -5.99
C GLU A 167 -0.50 -7.83 -6.85
N ARG A 168 -1.67 -7.38 -6.37
CA ARG A 168 -2.44 -6.30 -6.99
C ARG A 168 -1.66 -4.99 -6.95
N ASP A 169 -1.01 -4.67 -5.84
CA ASP A 169 -0.21 -3.45 -5.71
C ASP A 169 1.06 -3.51 -6.55
N ILE A 170 1.72 -4.66 -6.66
CA ILE A 170 2.85 -4.88 -7.58
C ILE A 170 2.40 -4.63 -9.02
N ARG A 171 1.25 -5.17 -9.45
CA ARG A 171 0.70 -4.92 -10.79
C ARG A 171 0.43 -3.43 -11.03
N ARG A 172 -0.20 -2.75 -10.07
CA ARG A 172 -0.46 -1.30 -10.14
C ARG A 172 0.84 -0.49 -10.26
N LEU A 173 1.86 -0.82 -9.47
CA LEU A 173 3.15 -0.14 -9.50
C LEU A 173 3.90 -0.40 -10.81
N MET A 174 3.84 -1.62 -11.34
CA MET A 174 4.41 -1.93 -12.66
C MET A 174 3.74 -1.14 -13.78
N ASP A 175 2.41 -0.98 -13.75
CA ASP A 175 1.69 -0.18 -14.75
C ASP A 175 2.04 1.31 -14.64
N GLU A 176 2.25 1.81 -13.41
CA GLU A 176 2.71 3.17 -13.16
C GLU A 176 4.15 3.39 -13.66
N ILE A 177 5.05 2.43 -13.45
CA ILE A 177 6.42 2.46 -14.00
C ILE A 177 6.37 2.51 -15.53
N LYS A 178 5.62 1.60 -16.17
CA LYS A 178 5.45 1.60 -17.63
C LYS A 178 4.85 2.91 -18.15
N ALA A 179 3.95 3.53 -17.40
CA ALA A 179 3.42 4.84 -17.76
C ALA A 179 4.48 5.94 -17.66
N LYS A 180 5.32 5.92 -16.61
CA LYS A 180 6.44 6.85 -16.46
C LYS A 180 7.51 6.64 -17.53
N ASP A 181 7.83 5.40 -17.90
CA ASP A 181 8.78 5.11 -18.99
C ASP A 181 8.30 5.65 -20.33
N ARG A 182 6.99 5.56 -20.63
CA ARG A 182 6.41 6.19 -21.83
C ARG A 182 6.53 7.71 -21.81
N ILE A 183 6.39 8.33 -20.64
CA ILE A 183 6.56 9.79 -20.48
C ILE A 183 8.04 10.15 -20.66
N ILE A 184 8.96 9.41 -20.04
CA ILE A 184 10.41 9.61 -20.17
C ILE A 184 10.82 9.51 -21.64
N PHE A 185 10.41 8.45 -22.33
CA PHE A 185 10.69 8.27 -23.76
C PHE A 185 10.17 9.45 -24.61
N SER A 186 8.99 9.99 -24.28
CA SER A 186 8.42 11.15 -24.98
C SER A 186 9.25 12.42 -24.73
N LEU A 187 9.70 12.62 -23.48
CA LEU A 187 10.54 13.76 -23.10
C LEU A 187 11.95 13.65 -23.70
N GLU A 188 12.53 12.47 -23.77
CA GLU A 188 13.82 12.22 -24.42
C GLU A 188 13.75 12.55 -25.91
N LYS A 189 12.70 12.10 -26.59
CA LYS A 189 12.47 12.43 -28.01
C LYS A 189 12.30 13.93 -28.21
N GLU A 190 11.56 14.61 -27.32
CA GLU A 190 11.38 16.05 -27.40
C GLU A 190 12.70 16.81 -27.14
N LEU A 191 13.51 16.34 -26.19
CA LEU A 191 14.85 16.86 -25.92
C LEU A 191 15.81 16.66 -27.11
N GLU A 192 15.74 15.52 -27.78
CA GLU A 192 16.54 15.22 -28.97
C GLU A 192 16.17 16.15 -30.14
N THR A 193 14.86 16.39 -30.35
CA THR A 193 14.39 17.36 -31.35
C THR A 193 14.80 18.80 -31.01
N GLN A 194 14.73 19.20 -29.74
CA GLN A 194 15.20 20.51 -29.27
C GLN A 194 16.71 20.67 -29.49
N THR A 195 17.50 19.64 -29.16
CA THR A 195 18.95 19.61 -29.40
C THR A 195 19.28 19.76 -30.89
N GLY A 196 18.55 19.06 -31.76
CA GLY A 196 18.70 19.20 -33.21
C GLY A 196 18.34 20.60 -33.74
N TYR A 197 17.34 21.26 -33.14
CA TYR A 197 17.00 22.65 -33.48
C TYR A 197 18.09 23.63 -33.04
N VAL A 198 18.64 23.46 -31.84
CA VAL A 198 19.76 24.26 -31.33
C VAL A 198 21.00 24.11 -32.22
N GLN A 199 21.35 22.88 -32.63
CA GLN A 199 22.47 22.63 -33.56
C GLN A 199 22.26 23.31 -34.92
N LYS A 200 21.05 23.28 -35.48
CA LYS A 200 20.73 24.00 -36.72
C LYS A 200 20.89 25.52 -36.58
N LEU A 201 20.43 26.10 -35.48
CA LEU A 201 20.62 27.52 -35.20
C LEU A 201 22.10 27.88 -35.01
N GLN A 202 22.87 26.99 -34.38
CA GLN A 202 24.31 27.15 -34.20
C GLN A 202 25.04 27.18 -35.56
N LEU A 203 24.73 26.26 -36.47
CA LEU A 203 25.29 26.25 -37.83
C LEU A 203 24.87 27.49 -38.64
N GLN A 204 23.63 27.95 -38.50
CA GLN A 204 23.19 29.20 -39.13
C GLN A 204 23.96 30.42 -38.60
N LYS A 205 24.23 30.45 -37.28
CA LYS A 205 25.04 31.50 -36.66
C LYS A 205 26.47 31.47 -37.19
N GLU A 206 27.10 30.31 -37.27
CA GLU A 206 28.46 30.15 -37.82
C GLU A 206 28.53 30.60 -39.28
N ALA A 207 27.56 30.24 -40.11
CA ALA A 207 27.47 30.71 -41.50
C ALA A 207 27.28 32.24 -41.61
N LEU A 208 26.52 32.85 -40.68
CA LEU A 208 26.37 34.31 -40.58
C LEU A 208 27.68 34.97 -40.14
N ASP A 209 28.39 34.38 -39.17
CA ASP A 209 29.68 34.88 -38.69
C ASP A 209 30.75 34.81 -39.80
N GLU A 210 30.76 33.76 -40.63
CA GLU A 210 31.62 33.65 -41.82
C GLU A 210 31.28 34.72 -42.89
N GLN A 211 29.99 34.96 -43.16
CA GLN A 211 29.58 36.03 -44.07
C GLN A 211 29.99 37.40 -43.53
N LEU A 212 29.89 37.63 -42.22
CA LEU A 212 30.31 38.87 -41.58
C LEU A 212 31.83 39.05 -41.66
N PHE A 213 32.59 37.95 -41.56
CA PHE A 213 34.04 37.94 -41.72
C PHE A 213 34.44 38.32 -43.16
N LEU A 214 33.81 37.72 -44.18
CA LEU A 214 34.05 38.05 -45.59
C LEU A 214 33.70 39.50 -45.95
N VAL A 215 32.63 40.06 -45.36
CA VAL A 215 32.27 41.47 -45.54
C VAL A 215 33.32 42.38 -44.91
N LYS A 216 33.82 42.05 -43.70
CA LYS A 216 34.92 42.80 -43.07
C LYS A 216 36.22 42.73 -43.88
N GLU A 217 36.53 41.59 -44.48
CA GLU A 217 37.71 41.43 -45.34
C GLU A 217 37.59 42.21 -46.66
N ALA A 218 36.38 42.27 -47.23
CA ALA A 218 36.07 43.11 -48.38
C ALA A 218 36.14 44.63 -48.07
N GLU A 219 35.81 45.04 -46.85
CA GLU A 219 35.93 46.42 -46.37
C GLU A 219 37.40 46.85 -46.14
N CYS A 220 38.30 45.90 -45.81
CA CYS A 220 39.73 46.16 -45.61
C CYS A 220 40.54 46.31 -46.93
N ASN A 221 40.02 45.88 -48.07
CA ASN A 221 40.74 45.85 -49.35
C ASN A 221 40.51 47.05 -50.28
N MET A 222 39.74 48.06 -49.87
CA MET A 222 39.45 49.26 -50.69
C MET A 222 40.12 50.52 -50.16
N SER A 223 41.44 50.62 -50.31
CA SER A 223 42.16 51.91 -50.28
C SER A 223 43.18 52.00 -51.42
N SER A 224 42.88 52.87 -52.40
CA SER A 224 43.68 53.25 -53.59
C SER A 224 44.84 54.22 -53.23
N PRO A 225 45.90 54.51 -54.08
CA PRO A 225 45.76 54.94 -55.50
C PRO A 225 46.92 54.67 -56.51
N LYS A 226 46.61 54.65 -57.83
CA LYS A 226 47.12 55.58 -58.89
C LYS A 226 46.91 55.10 -60.36
N ARG A 227 46.20 55.93 -61.17
CA ARG A 227 46.48 56.50 -62.53
C ARG A 227 47.28 55.65 -63.56
N GLU A 228 46.98 55.47 -64.86
CA GLU A 228 46.40 56.31 -65.96
C GLU A 228 45.73 55.48 -67.11
N ILE A 229 44.95 56.16 -67.97
CA ILE A 229 44.18 55.77 -69.19
C ILE A 229 45.00 56.26 -70.43
N PRO A 230 44.99 55.71 -71.70
CA PRO A 230 43.83 55.62 -72.61
C PRO A 230 43.77 54.61 -73.80
N GLY A 231 42.58 54.02 -74.01
CA GLY A 231 41.72 54.13 -75.22
C GLY A 231 42.05 53.41 -76.54
N ARG A 232 41.11 52.59 -77.05
CA ARG A 232 40.55 52.68 -78.43
C ARG A 232 39.28 51.84 -78.62
N ALA A 233 38.36 52.38 -79.42
CA ALA A 233 37.05 51.86 -79.79
C ALA A 233 37.09 50.75 -80.87
N GLY A 234 36.06 49.90 -80.90
CA GLY A 234 35.76 49.00 -82.03
C GLY A 234 34.76 47.88 -81.73
N ASP A 235 33.47 48.22 -81.81
CA ASP A 235 32.34 47.50 -82.44
C ASP A 235 31.94 46.04 -82.10
N GLY A 236 30.61 45.81 -82.00
CA GLY A 236 29.95 44.49 -81.90
C GLY A 236 28.80 44.40 -80.89
N SER A 237 27.55 44.62 -81.35
CA SER A 237 26.26 44.55 -80.62
C SER A 237 25.90 43.13 -80.11
N GLU A 238 24.95 42.84 -79.21
CA GLU A 238 23.67 43.45 -78.84
C GLU A 238 23.08 42.79 -77.56
N HIS A 239 22.14 43.50 -76.90
CA HIS A 239 21.19 43.05 -75.86
C HIS A 239 21.66 42.82 -74.42
N CYS A 240 21.57 43.88 -73.59
CA CYS A 240 21.53 43.75 -72.13
C CYS A 240 20.23 44.35 -71.59
N SER A 241 19.36 43.51 -71.04
CA SER A 241 18.19 43.92 -70.26
C SER A 241 18.61 44.87 -69.14
N SER A 242 17.87 45.95 -68.95
CA SER A 242 18.16 46.96 -67.93
C SER A 242 18.46 46.31 -66.55
N PRO A 243 19.57 46.70 -65.88
CA PRO A 243 19.95 46.19 -64.56
C PRO A 243 18.82 46.21 -63.52
N ASP A 244 17.92 47.19 -63.62
CA ASP A 244 16.81 47.39 -62.67
C ASP A 244 15.74 46.30 -62.78
N LEU A 245 15.50 45.75 -63.97
CA LEU A 245 14.53 44.68 -64.16
C LEU A 245 15.00 43.36 -63.53
N ARG A 246 16.31 43.06 -63.63
CA ARG A 246 16.93 41.90 -62.97
C ARG A 246 16.94 42.07 -61.44
N ARG A 247 17.21 43.29 -60.95
CA ARG A 247 17.19 43.58 -59.51
C ARG A 247 15.80 43.45 -58.91
N ASN A 248 14.77 43.92 -59.62
CA ASN A 248 13.38 43.75 -59.21
C ASN A 248 12.89 42.29 -59.27
N GLN A 249 13.27 41.54 -60.31
CA GLN A 249 12.96 40.10 -60.38
C GLN A 249 13.61 39.32 -59.23
N LYS A 250 14.87 39.64 -58.88
CA LYS A 250 15.54 39.02 -57.74
C LYS A 250 14.82 39.33 -56.42
N ARG A 251 14.41 40.59 -56.22
CA ARG A 251 13.66 41.01 -55.02
C ARG A 251 12.29 40.34 -54.91
N ILE A 252 11.57 40.18 -56.03
CA ILE A 252 10.30 39.45 -56.08
C ILE A 252 10.51 37.97 -55.74
N ALA A 253 11.58 37.34 -56.25
CA ALA A 253 11.90 35.96 -55.94
C ALA A 253 12.26 35.76 -54.45
N GLU A 254 13.02 36.70 -53.86
CA GLU A 254 13.38 36.71 -52.44
C GLU A 254 12.13 36.89 -51.55
N LEU A 255 11.21 37.79 -51.93
CA LEU A 255 9.94 37.97 -51.23
C LEU A 255 9.07 36.71 -51.34
N ASN A 256 8.94 36.11 -52.51
CA ASN A 256 8.19 34.86 -52.70
C ASN A 256 8.81 33.66 -51.96
N ALA A 257 10.14 33.63 -51.79
CA ALA A 257 10.80 32.64 -50.96
C ALA A 257 10.51 32.86 -49.47
N THR A 258 10.45 34.13 -49.04
CA THR A 258 10.10 34.49 -47.66
C THR A 258 8.62 34.18 -47.36
N ILE A 259 7.72 34.47 -48.30
CA ILE A 259 6.29 34.12 -48.19
C ILE A 259 6.13 32.61 -48.03
N ARG A 260 6.77 31.80 -48.87
CA ARG A 260 6.74 30.33 -48.73
C ARG A 260 7.27 29.85 -47.38
N LYS A 261 8.39 30.39 -46.90
CA LYS A 261 8.91 30.05 -45.56
C LYS A 261 7.94 30.43 -44.43
N LEU A 262 7.21 31.54 -44.58
CA LEU A 262 6.18 31.95 -43.62
C LEU A 262 4.95 31.07 -43.70
N GLU A 263 4.54 30.63 -44.89
CA GLU A 263 3.45 29.67 -45.10
C GLU A 263 3.79 28.29 -44.50
N ASP A 264 5.01 27.79 -44.72
CA ASP A 264 5.52 26.56 -44.10
C ASP A 264 5.59 26.68 -42.57
N ARG A 265 6.00 27.84 -42.04
CA ARG A 265 5.97 28.09 -40.60
C ARG A 265 4.54 28.14 -40.06
N ASN A 266 3.61 28.72 -40.81
CA ASN A 266 2.22 28.85 -40.39
C ASN A 266 1.51 27.49 -40.38
N THR A 267 1.78 26.61 -41.35
CA THR A 267 1.27 25.23 -41.35
C THR A 267 1.78 24.44 -40.15
N LEU A 268 3.07 24.52 -39.84
CA LEU A 268 3.63 23.89 -38.63
C LEU A 268 3.00 24.42 -37.33
N LEU A 269 2.76 25.73 -37.21
CA LEU A 269 2.09 26.30 -36.04
C LEU A 269 0.64 25.83 -35.91
N VAL A 270 -0.06 25.61 -37.03
CA VAL A 270 -1.42 25.05 -37.04
C VAL A 270 -1.40 23.59 -36.57
N ASP A 271 -0.42 22.81 -37.02
CA ASP A 271 -0.25 21.42 -36.59
C ASP A 271 0.11 21.32 -35.10
N GLU A 272 1.04 22.15 -34.62
CA GLU A 272 1.38 22.28 -33.19
C GLU A 272 0.15 22.65 -32.36
N ARG A 273 -0.65 23.62 -32.82
CA ARG A 273 -1.90 24.04 -32.15
C ARG A 273 -2.91 22.91 -32.10
N ASN A 274 -3.05 22.11 -33.15
CA ASN A 274 -3.98 20.99 -33.19
C ASN A 274 -3.52 19.83 -32.28
N GLU A 275 -2.22 19.56 -32.22
CA GLU A 275 -1.65 18.56 -31.32
C GLU A 275 -1.79 18.98 -29.85
N LEU A 276 -1.56 20.26 -29.53
CA LEU A 276 -1.84 20.81 -28.20
C LEU A 276 -3.32 20.69 -27.83
N LEU A 277 -4.24 20.96 -28.77
CA LEU A 277 -5.67 20.79 -28.55
C LEU A 277 -6.04 19.33 -28.25
N LYS A 278 -5.38 18.38 -28.93
CA LYS A 278 -5.56 16.94 -28.71
C LYS A 278 -5.06 16.52 -27.32
N ARG A 279 -3.86 16.98 -26.92
CA ARG A 279 -3.32 16.75 -25.56
C ARG A 279 -4.19 17.33 -24.46
N VAL A 280 -4.77 18.52 -24.67
CA VAL A 280 -5.73 19.12 -23.72
C VAL A 280 -6.96 18.22 -23.57
N ARG A 281 -7.55 17.73 -24.67
CA ARG A 281 -8.71 16.83 -24.62
C ARG A 281 -8.39 15.49 -23.95
N GLU A 282 -7.20 14.95 -24.19
CA GLU A 282 -6.72 13.72 -23.55
C GLU A 282 -6.49 13.90 -22.05
N ALA A 283 -5.90 15.03 -21.64
CA ALA A 283 -5.75 15.41 -20.23
C ALA A 283 -7.11 15.61 -19.55
N GLU A 284 -8.07 16.28 -20.20
CA GLU A 284 -9.44 16.42 -19.70
C GLU A 284 -10.13 15.06 -19.52
N LYS A 285 -9.93 14.14 -20.47
CA LYS A 285 -10.46 12.77 -20.38
C LYS A 285 -9.86 11.99 -19.21
N GLN A 286 -8.59 12.20 -18.89
CA GLN A 286 -7.91 11.58 -17.74
C GLN A 286 -8.31 12.22 -16.40
N CYS A 287 -8.58 13.53 -16.37
CA CYS A 287 -9.01 14.25 -15.17
C CYS A 287 -10.46 13.94 -14.76
N LYS A 288 -11.34 13.63 -15.72
CA LYS A 288 -12.77 13.35 -15.45
C LYS A 288 -13.02 12.25 -14.41
N PRO A 289 -12.44 11.02 -14.50
CA PRO A 289 -12.64 9.99 -13.46
C PRO A 289 -12.05 10.39 -12.11
N LEU A 290 -11.00 11.21 -12.08
CA LEU A 290 -10.43 11.73 -10.83
C LEU A 290 -11.38 12.72 -10.15
N LEU A 291 -12.04 13.59 -10.91
CA LEU A 291 -13.06 14.49 -10.39
C LEU A 291 -14.29 13.73 -9.87
N GLU A 292 -14.72 12.68 -10.57
CA GLU A 292 -15.82 11.80 -10.12
C GLU A 292 -15.45 11.04 -8.83
N LYS A 293 -14.21 10.52 -8.76
CA LYS A 293 -13.69 9.87 -7.55
C LYS A 293 -13.58 10.86 -6.38
N ASN A 294 -13.10 12.07 -6.63
CA ASN A 294 -13.02 13.13 -5.61
C ASN A 294 -14.42 13.49 -5.09
N LYS A 295 -15.40 13.67 -5.98
CA LYS A 295 -16.81 13.90 -5.61
C LYS A 295 -17.40 12.75 -4.77
N CYS A 296 -17.05 11.50 -5.07
CA CYS A 296 -17.47 10.35 -4.26
C CYS A 296 -16.81 10.35 -2.88
N LEU A 297 -15.53 10.70 -2.79
CA LEU A 297 -14.80 10.82 -1.53
C LEU A 297 -15.33 11.98 -0.68
N THR A 298 -15.69 13.11 -1.27
CA THR A 298 -16.35 14.22 -0.56
C THR A 298 -17.64 13.76 0.10
N LYS A 299 -18.51 13.05 -0.65
CA LYS A 299 -19.76 12.49 -0.07
C LYS A 299 -19.48 11.51 1.08
N ARG A 300 -18.46 10.66 0.93
CA ARG A 300 -18.03 9.72 1.98
C ARG A 300 -17.55 10.46 3.22
N ASN A 301 -16.78 11.53 3.05
CA ASN A 301 -16.33 12.38 4.15
C ASN A 301 -17.52 13.06 4.85
N ASP A 302 -18.51 13.55 4.10
CA ASP A 302 -19.73 14.13 4.68
C ASP A 302 -20.51 13.09 5.50
N GLU A 303 -20.65 11.86 5.01
CA GLU A 303 -21.27 10.75 5.74
C GLU A 303 -20.51 10.40 7.03
N LEU A 304 -19.18 10.39 6.97
CA LEU A 304 -18.32 10.13 8.13
C LEU A 304 -18.39 11.25 9.15
N MET A 305 -18.37 12.52 8.72
CA MET A 305 -18.57 13.68 9.60
C MET A 305 -19.93 13.61 10.31
N GLN A 306 -21.00 13.26 9.59
CA GLN A 306 -22.32 13.06 10.20
C GLN A 306 -22.34 11.87 11.17
N SER A 307 -21.55 10.82 10.93
CA SER A 307 -21.42 9.70 11.85
C SER A 307 -20.63 10.06 13.10
N LEU A 308 -19.54 10.81 12.95
CA LEU A 308 -18.74 11.32 14.07
C LEU A 308 -19.59 12.26 14.94
N GLN A 309 -20.33 13.19 14.35
CA GLN A 309 -21.23 14.07 15.11
C GLN A 309 -22.23 13.27 15.94
N ARG A 310 -22.84 12.22 15.37
CA ARG A 310 -23.76 11.33 16.09
C ARG A 310 -23.09 10.59 17.26
N ILE A 311 -21.82 10.22 17.13
CA ILE A 311 -21.06 9.56 18.20
C ILE A 311 -20.67 10.58 19.27
N GLU A 312 -20.26 11.78 18.90
CA GLU A 312 -19.96 12.87 19.82
C GLU A 312 -21.18 13.27 20.64
N ASP A 313 -22.36 13.34 20.03
CA ASP A 313 -23.60 13.66 20.73
C ASP A 313 -23.99 12.54 21.71
N LYS A 314 -23.76 11.27 21.35
CA LYS A 314 -23.91 10.14 22.28
C LYS A 314 -22.91 10.22 23.43
N LEU A 315 -21.65 10.57 23.16
CA LEU A 315 -20.63 10.72 24.19
C LEU A 315 -20.99 11.85 25.16
N LYS A 316 -21.50 12.98 24.65
CA LYS A 316 -22.01 14.07 25.49
C LYS A 316 -23.17 13.62 26.37
N ALA A 317 -24.12 12.86 25.82
CA ALA A 317 -25.24 12.31 26.58
C ALA A 317 -24.77 11.37 27.70
N VAL A 318 -23.89 10.41 27.39
CA VAL A 318 -23.30 9.48 28.38
C VAL A 318 -22.45 10.20 29.42
N THR A 319 -21.72 11.24 29.02
CA THR A 319 -20.94 12.06 29.96
C THR A 319 -21.85 12.81 30.91
N LYS A 320 -22.96 13.38 30.41
CA LYS A 320 -23.97 14.04 31.23
C LYS A 320 -24.63 13.05 32.21
N GLU A 321 -25.02 11.87 31.73
CA GLU A 321 -25.59 10.81 32.58
C GLU A 321 -24.59 10.35 33.65
N ASN A 322 -23.31 10.23 33.34
CA ASN A 322 -22.26 9.93 34.33
C ASN A 322 -22.10 11.01 35.39
N ILE A 323 -22.20 12.29 35.00
CA ILE A 323 -22.16 13.41 35.95
C ILE A 323 -23.40 13.36 36.85
N GLU A 324 -24.60 13.17 36.29
CA GLU A 324 -25.84 13.02 37.05
C GLU A 324 -25.81 11.81 38.00
N MET A 325 -25.23 10.68 37.58
CA MET A 325 -25.02 9.51 38.44
C MET A 325 -24.01 9.79 39.57
N ARG A 326 -22.90 10.49 39.26
CA ARG A 326 -21.94 10.92 40.29
C ARG A 326 -22.57 11.86 41.29
N GLU A 327 -23.36 12.83 40.86
CA GLU A 327 -24.05 13.77 41.74
C GLU A 327 -25.06 13.03 42.64
N LYS A 328 -25.82 12.08 42.09
CA LYS A 328 -26.71 11.19 42.88
C LYS A 328 -25.91 10.37 43.91
N MET A 329 -24.79 9.76 43.53
CA MET A 329 -23.91 9.02 44.45
C MET A 329 -23.31 9.92 45.55
N THR A 330 -22.93 11.15 45.23
CA THR A 330 -22.38 12.10 46.21
C THR A 330 -23.43 12.75 47.11
N SER A 331 -24.72 12.64 46.76
CA SER A 331 -25.83 13.14 47.57
C SER A 331 -26.24 12.20 48.71
N HIS A 332 -25.68 10.98 48.77
CA HIS A 332 -25.85 10.07 49.90
C HIS A 332 -24.92 10.48 51.07
N PRO A 333 -25.43 10.63 52.31
CA PRO A 333 -24.60 10.98 53.45
C PRO A 333 -23.52 9.92 53.73
N PRO A 334 -22.31 10.30 54.17
CA PRO A 334 -21.26 9.33 54.49
C PRO A 334 -21.69 8.49 55.71
N LEU A 335 -21.69 7.17 55.53
CA LEU A 335 -22.05 6.18 56.55
C LEU A 335 -21.25 6.42 57.85
N LYS A 336 -21.96 6.79 58.92
CA LYS A 336 -21.42 6.80 60.28
C LYS A 336 -21.04 5.37 60.68
N LYS A 337 -19.86 5.20 61.28
CA LYS A 337 -19.38 3.93 61.85
C LYS A 337 -20.44 3.27 62.72
N LEU A 338 -20.94 2.12 62.28
CA LEU A 338 -21.84 1.23 63.01
C LEU A 338 -21.07 0.61 64.19
N LYS A 339 -21.67 0.63 65.39
CA LYS A 339 -21.03 0.22 66.65
C LYS A 339 -21.79 -0.89 67.40
N SER A 340 -22.79 -1.51 66.77
CA SER A 340 -23.58 -2.59 67.36
C SER A 340 -23.77 -3.75 66.40
N LEU A 341 -23.85 -4.98 66.92
CA LEU A 341 -24.11 -6.19 66.13
C LEU A 341 -25.47 -6.13 65.40
N ASN A 342 -26.43 -5.40 65.98
CA ASN A 342 -27.77 -5.19 65.40
C ASN A 342 -27.75 -4.25 64.17
N ASP A 343 -26.71 -3.40 64.05
CA ASP A 343 -26.55 -2.50 62.90
C ASP A 343 -25.97 -3.24 61.68
N LEU A 344 -25.28 -4.36 61.90
CA LEU A 344 -24.66 -5.16 60.84
C LEU A 344 -25.70 -6.01 60.10
N ASP A 345 -26.66 -6.59 60.83
CA ASP A 345 -27.77 -7.32 60.24
C ASP A 345 -28.68 -6.39 59.43
N GLN A 346 -28.96 -5.19 59.94
CA GLN A 346 -29.76 -4.20 59.21
C GLN A 346 -29.05 -3.66 57.96
N ALA A 347 -27.72 -3.50 58.00
CA ALA A 347 -26.92 -3.14 56.83
C ALA A 347 -26.85 -4.27 55.79
N ASN A 348 -26.89 -5.53 56.23
CA ASN A 348 -26.92 -6.69 55.35
C ASN A 348 -28.30 -6.85 54.69
N GLU A 349 -29.39 -6.63 55.44
CA GLU A 349 -30.75 -6.53 54.88
C GLU A 349 -30.90 -5.32 53.93
N GLU A 350 -30.26 -4.18 54.21
CA GLU A 350 -30.21 -3.04 53.28
C GLU A 350 -29.42 -3.35 52.00
N GLN A 351 -28.32 -4.09 52.09
CA GLN A 351 -27.59 -4.55 50.90
C GLN A 351 -28.37 -5.58 50.09
N GLU A 352 -29.07 -6.51 50.75
CA GLU A 352 -29.90 -7.51 50.11
C GLU A 352 -31.13 -6.87 49.43
N THR A 353 -31.74 -5.87 50.07
CA THR A 353 -32.83 -5.10 49.46
C THR A 353 -32.36 -4.21 48.31
N GLU A 354 -31.17 -3.60 48.37
CA GLU A 354 -30.58 -2.88 47.24
C GLU A 354 -30.22 -3.82 46.08
N PHE A 355 -29.71 -5.01 46.37
CA PHE A 355 -29.45 -6.04 45.36
C PHE A 355 -30.75 -6.50 44.67
N LEU A 356 -31.81 -6.73 45.45
CA LEU A 356 -33.13 -7.07 44.91
C LEU A 356 -33.73 -5.92 44.10
N LYS A 357 -33.57 -4.66 44.51
CA LYS A 357 -34.01 -3.49 43.72
C LYS A 357 -33.26 -3.40 42.39
N LEU A 358 -31.95 -3.62 42.39
CA LEU A 358 -31.14 -3.66 41.16
C LEU A 358 -31.60 -4.79 40.24
N GLN A 359 -31.88 -5.97 40.79
CA GLN A 359 -32.41 -7.10 40.02
C GLN A 359 -33.81 -6.82 39.45
N VAL A 360 -34.67 -6.12 40.19
CA VAL A 360 -35.98 -5.67 39.70
C VAL A 360 -35.84 -4.62 38.58
N ILE A 361 -34.90 -3.68 38.70
CA ILE A 361 -34.60 -2.70 37.64
C ILE A 361 -34.08 -3.41 36.39
N GLU A 362 -33.20 -4.39 36.54
CA GLU A 362 -32.68 -5.18 35.42
C GLU A 362 -33.79 -6.00 34.74
N GLN A 363 -34.66 -6.66 35.52
CA GLN A 363 -35.84 -7.33 34.98
C GLN A 363 -36.81 -6.35 34.31
N GLN A 364 -37.00 -5.15 34.85
CA GLN A 364 -37.81 -4.11 34.23
C GLN A 364 -37.21 -3.63 32.90
N ASN A 365 -35.89 -3.48 32.80
CA ASN A 365 -35.21 -3.13 31.57
C ASN A 365 -35.38 -4.20 30.49
N ILE A 366 -35.31 -5.49 30.87
CA ILE A 366 -35.58 -6.62 29.97
C ILE A 366 -37.05 -6.58 29.50
N ILE A 367 -38.00 -6.33 30.41
CA ILE A 367 -39.41 -6.17 30.06
C ILE A 367 -39.62 -5.00 29.09
N ASP A 368 -38.95 -3.87 29.31
CA ASP A 368 -39.06 -2.68 28.46
C ASP A 368 -38.41 -2.90 27.08
N GLU A 369 -37.33 -3.66 26.99
CA GLU A 369 -36.74 -4.10 25.71
C GLU A 369 -37.67 -5.03 24.95
N LEU A 370 -38.21 -6.05 25.60
CA LEU A 370 -39.17 -6.98 25.02
C LEU A 370 -40.46 -6.26 24.59
N THR A 371 -40.90 -5.27 25.37
CA THR A 371 -42.06 -4.43 25.05
C THR A 371 -41.79 -3.54 23.83
N ARG A 372 -40.61 -2.91 23.75
CA ARG A 372 -40.19 -2.13 22.57
C ARG A 372 -40.09 -3.01 21.32
N ASP A 373 -39.59 -4.24 21.43
CA ASP A 373 -39.49 -5.15 20.31
C ASP A 373 -40.86 -5.68 19.86
N ARG A 374 -41.78 -5.95 20.80
CA ARG A 374 -43.19 -6.22 20.51
C ARG A 374 -43.85 -5.04 19.78
N GLU A 375 -43.61 -3.80 20.21
CA GLU A 375 -44.13 -2.61 19.54
C GLU A 375 -43.53 -2.39 18.15
N LYS A 376 -42.23 -2.65 17.95
CA LYS A 376 -41.60 -2.63 16.62
C LYS A 376 -42.22 -3.70 15.71
N LEU A 377 -42.51 -4.89 16.24
CA LEU A 377 -43.24 -5.94 15.51
C LEU A 377 -44.66 -5.47 15.13
N ILE A 378 -45.38 -4.84 16.05
CA ILE A 378 -46.73 -4.30 15.80
C ILE A 378 -46.68 -3.15 14.77
N ARG A 379 -45.67 -2.27 14.84
CA ARG A 379 -45.46 -1.19 13.85
C ARG A 379 -45.09 -1.73 12.47
N ARG A 380 -44.25 -2.77 12.39
CA ARG A 380 -43.96 -3.49 11.13
C ARG A 380 -45.21 -4.19 10.58
N ARG A 381 -46.12 -4.64 11.44
CA ARG A 381 -47.42 -5.22 11.05
C ARG A 381 -48.42 -4.14 10.57
N ARG A 382 -48.36 -2.92 11.12
CA ARG A 382 -49.21 -1.77 10.70
C ARG A 382 -48.70 -1.06 9.42
N SER A 383 -47.40 -1.04 9.15
CA SER A 383 -46.81 -0.37 7.98
C SER A 383 -47.12 -1.07 6.63
N LYS A 384 -47.59 -2.33 6.65
CA LYS A 384 -47.97 -3.07 5.42
C LYS A 384 -49.42 -2.85 4.95
N ARG A 385 -50.17 -1.89 5.52
CA ARG A 385 -51.51 -1.51 5.02
C ARG A 385 -51.63 0.01 4.80
N SER A 386 -51.28 0.45 3.59
CA SER A 386 -51.66 1.73 2.95
C SER A 386 -51.04 1.69 1.54
N SER A 387 -51.72 1.85 0.40
CA SER A 387 -52.95 2.56 0.00
C SER A 387 -53.48 1.92 -1.30
N LYS A 388 -54.79 1.85 -1.55
CA LYS A 388 -55.56 2.91 -2.25
C LYS A 388 -57.09 2.71 -2.09
N PRO A 389 -57.88 3.80 -2.16
CA PRO A 389 -59.30 3.81 -1.87
C PRO A 389 -60.14 3.49 -3.12
N ILE A 390 -61.24 2.74 -2.95
CA ILE A 390 -62.30 2.66 -3.95
C ILE A 390 -63.63 2.98 -3.26
N LYS A 391 -64.36 3.85 -3.94
CA LYS A 391 -65.53 4.62 -3.53
C LYS A 391 -66.70 3.72 -3.15
N ARG A 392 -67.45 4.15 -2.13
CA ARG A 392 -68.81 3.66 -1.86
C ARG A 392 -69.70 3.89 -3.08
N HIS A 393 -70.56 2.92 -3.39
CA HIS A 393 -71.89 3.18 -3.93
C HIS A 393 -72.91 2.50 -3.03
N VAL A 394 -73.90 3.32 -2.71
CA VAL A 394 -75.03 3.14 -1.80
C VAL A 394 -76.13 2.34 -2.52
N ILE A 395 -77.02 1.66 -1.77
CA ILE A 395 -78.50 1.75 -1.84
C ILE A 395 -79.15 0.58 -1.06
N ASP A 396 -79.66 0.98 0.11
CA ASP A 396 -80.99 0.74 0.69
C ASP A 396 -81.54 -0.63 1.13
N THR A 397 -82.02 -0.56 2.39
CA THR A 397 -83.39 -0.81 2.89
C THR A 397 -83.63 -1.95 3.91
N VAL A 398 -83.78 -1.49 5.16
CA VAL A 398 -84.93 -1.68 6.10
C VAL A 398 -85.06 -3.00 6.88
N LEU A 399 -84.91 -2.91 8.21
CA LEU A 399 -85.86 -3.28 9.30
C LEU A 399 -85.06 -3.38 10.62
N GLY A 400 -85.28 -2.66 11.73
CA GLY A 400 -86.20 -1.60 12.16
C GLY A 400 -85.99 -1.38 13.68
N TYR A 401 -86.07 -0.11 14.13
CA TYR A 401 -86.65 0.44 15.39
C TYR A 401 -86.38 -0.28 16.74
N ASP A 402 -86.11 0.34 17.89
CA ASP A 402 -86.18 1.71 18.43
C ASP A 402 -85.28 1.68 19.71
N ASP A 403 -84.46 2.67 20.04
CA ASP A 403 -84.75 4.07 20.42
C ASP A 403 -84.91 4.24 21.95
N ASP A 404 -83.89 4.88 22.49
CA ASP A 404 -83.89 5.91 23.54
C ASP A 404 -84.57 5.67 24.89
N SER A 405 -83.77 5.76 25.97
CA SER A 405 -83.97 6.85 26.95
C SER A 405 -82.83 6.97 27.97
N MET A 406 -82.67 8.19 28.47
CA MET A 406 -81.61 8.75 29.32
C MET A 406 -81.49 8.19 30.75
N ASP A 407 -80.27 8.32 31.29
CA ASP A 407 -79.86 8.64 32.66
C ASP A 407 -80.81 8.33 33.85
N SER A 408 -80.32 7.61 34.87
CA SER A 408 -80.06 8.15 36.22
C SER A 408 -79.90 7.07 37.31
N GLU A 409 -79.06 7.46 38.28
CA GLU A 409 -78.76 6.95 39.62
C GLU A 409 -79.87 6.18 40.38
N THR A 410 -79.52 5.16 41.19
CA THR A 410 -79.61 5.16 42.68
C THR A 410 -79.61 3.75 43.33
N SER A 411 -78.68 3.63 44.28
CA SER A 411 -78.67 2.93 45.57
C SER A 411 -79.94 2.22 46.15
N SER A 412 -79.73 0.95 46.56
CA SER A 412 -80.05 0.32 47.87
C SER A 412 -81.42 -0.24 48.30
N VAL A 413 -81.29 -1.30 49.13
CA VAL A 413 -82.13 -1.84 50.23
C VAL A 413 -83.27 -2.85 49.93
N ALA A 414 -83.28 -3.88 50.77
CA ALA A 414 -84.44 -4.52 51.43
C ALA A 414 -84.84 -5.94 51.00
N SER A 415 -84.39 -6.87 51.83
CA SER A 415 -85.02 -8.17 52.13
C SER A 415 -86.47 -8.00 52.59
N TYR A 416 -87.38 -8.82 52.03
CA TYR A 416 -88.71 -9.07 52.60
C TYR A 416 -88.83 -10.54 53.02
N ARG A 417 -89.18 -10.75 54.28
CA ARG A 417 -89.79 -11.97 54.84
C ARG A 417 -90.99 -11.55 55.69
N THR A 418 -92.12 -12.21 55.44
CA THR A 418 -93.30 -12.48 56.29
C THR A 418 -94.04 -13.63 55.55
N ASP A 419 -94.69 -14.63 56.14
CA ASP A 419 -95.43 -14.69 57.39
C ASP A 419 -95.72 -16.17 57.80
N ARG A 420 -95.70 -16.42 59.13
CA ARG A 420 -96.58 -17.27 60.00
C ARG A 420 -96.77 -18.82 59.88
N THR A 421 -96.30 -19.47 60.96
CA THR A 421 -96.74 -20.59 61.87
C THR A 421 -98.24 -21.01 61.97
N PRO A 422 -98.68 -22.01 62.80
CA PRO A 422 -98.11 -23.27 63.36
C PRO A 422 -99.11 -24.49 63.46
N ALA A 423 -98.62 -25.71 63.77
CA ALA A 423 -99.33 -26.71 64.62
C ALA A 423 -98.40 -27.85 65.10
N THR A 424 -98.46 -28.16 66.40
CA THR A 424 -97.88 -29.29 67.20
C THR A 424 -99.04 -30.15 67.73
N PRO A 425 -98.85 -31.24 68.53
CA PRO A 425 -97.91 -32.38 68.58
C PRO A 425 -98.66 -33.75 68.72
N ASP A 426 -97.94 -34.87 68.91
CA ASP A 426 -98.27 -36.13 69.66
C ASP A 426 -97.51 -37.31 69.01
N ASP A 427 -96.42 -37.81 69.58
CA ASP A 427 -96.30 -38.92 70.56
C ASP A 427 -95.63 -40.14 69.88
N ASP A 428 -94.36 -40.42 70.23
CA ASP A 428 -93.96 -41.70 70.85
C ASP A 428 -92.42 -41.83 70.91
N LEU A 429 -91.92 -41.87 72.14
CA LEU A 429 -90.52 -41.72 72.56
C LEU A 429 -89.73 -43.05 72.53
N ASP A 430 -89.75 -43.78 71.41
CA ASP A 430 -88.93 -45.01 71.28
C ASP A 430 -88.21 -45.18 69.92
N GLU A 431 -88.38 -44.25 68.97
CA GLU A 431 -87.69 -44.26 67.66
C GLU A 431 -86.51 -43.25 67.58
N SER A 432 -86.22 -42.58 68.70
CA SER A 432 -85.35 -41.40 68.74
C SER A 432 -83.85 -41.65 68.51
N LEU A 433 -83.34 -42.88 68.70
CA LEU A 433 -81.90 -43.16 68.56
C LEU A 433 -81.51 -43.64 67.15
N ALA A 434 -82.38 -44.39 66.47
CA ALA A 434 -82.15 -44.80 65.07
C ALA A 434 -82.48 -43.68 64.08
N ALA A 435 -83.47 -42.83 64.41
CA ALA A 435 -83.80 -41.66 63.62
C ALA A 435 -82.67 -40.60 63.65
N GLU A 436 -82.02 -40.38 64.79
CA GLU A 436 -80.97 -39.35 64.94
C GLU A 436 -79.72 -39.65 64.09
N GLU A 437 -79.30 -40.93 64.00
CA GLU A 437 -78.19 -41.34 63.13
C GLU A 437 -78.54 -41.21 61.64
N SER A 438 -79.78 -41.54 61.26
CA SER A 438 -80.27 -41.37 59.89
C SER A 438 -80.40 -39.89 59.50
N GLU A 439 -80.77 -39.02 60.45
CA GLU A 439 -80.89 -37.58 60.25
C GLU A 439 -79.52 -36.90 60.12
N LEU A 440 -78.52 -37.37 60.87
CA LEU A 440 -77.12 -36.93 60.72
C LEU A 440 -76.55 -37.33 59.35
N ARG A 441 -76.80 -38.57 58.88
CA ARG A 441 -76.43 -39.00 57.52
C ARG A 441 -77.10 -38.15 56.45
N PHE A 442 -78.39 -37.86 56.59
CA PHE A 442 -79.12 -37.02 55.62
C PHE A 442 -78.58 -35.59 55.58
N ARG A 443 -78.28 -34.99 56.74
CA ARG A 443 -77.63 -33.67 56.82
C ARG A 443 -76.24 -33.66 56.17
N GLN A 444 -75.47 -34.74 56.34
CA GLN A 444 -74.16 -34.86 55.72
C GLN A 444 -74.25 -35.02 54.20
N LEU A 445 -75.14 -35.89 53.71
CA LEU A 445 -75.38 -36.09 52.29
C LEU A 445 -75.89 -34.80 51.61
N THR A 446 -76.73 -34.02 52.29
CA THR A 446 -77.21 -32.73 51.78
C THR A 446 -76.09 -31.71 51.65
N LYS A 447 -75.15 -31.68 52.61
CA LYS A 447 -73.96 -30.82 52.53
C LYS A 447 -73.05 -31.23 51.38
N GLU A 448 -72.84 -32.52 51.17
CA GLU A 448 -72.05 -33.03 50.05
C GLU A 448 -72.71 -32.76 48.70
N TYR A 449 -74.03 -32.93 48.58
CA TYR A 449 -74.78 -32.60 47.37
C TYR A 449 -74.67 -31.11 47.03
N GLN A 450 -74.81 -30.22 48.02
CA GLN A 450 -74.61 -28.78 47.79
C GLN A 450 -73.16 -28.43 47.44
N ALA A 451 -72.18 -29.10 48.04
CA ALA A 451 -70.78 -28.92 47.69
C ALA A 451 -70.50 -29.36 46.24
N LEU A 452 -71.12 -30.46 45.80
CA LEU A 452 -71.01 -30.95 44.43
C LEU A 452 -71.69 -30.02 43.42
N GLN A 453 -72.87 -29.47 43.75
CA GLN A 453 -73.53 -28.46 42.90
C GLN A 453 -72.69 -27.18 42.76
N ARG A 454 -72.06 -26.71 43.85
CA ARG A 454 -71.14 -25.57 43.78
C ARG A 454 -69.89 -25.91 42.97
N ALA A 455 -69.32 -27.11 43.15
CA ALA A 455 -68.17 -27.56 42.38
C ALA A 455 -68.51 -27.64 40.87
N TYR A 456 -69.69 -28.15 40.52
CA TYR A 456 -70.16 -28.21 39.14
C TYR A 456 -70.37 -26.82 38.53
N ALA A 457 -70.97 -25.88 39.28
CA ALA A 457 -71.14 -24.49 38.84
C ALA A 457 -69.79 -23.79 38.62
N LEU A 458 -68.81 -23.98 39.52
CA LEU A 458 -67.46 -23.45 39.37
C LEU A 458 -66.70 -24.09 38.20
N LEU A 459 -66.92 -25.39 37.95
CA LEU A 459 -66.37 -26.07 36.78
C LEU A 459 -66.97 -25.49 35.48
N GLN A 460 -68.26 -25.18 35.47
CA GLN A 460 -68.95 -24.57 34.34
C GLN A 460 -68.55 -23.09 34.12
N GLU A 461 -68.15 -22.39 35.18
CA GLU A 461 -67.57 -21.05 35.12
C GLU A 461 -66.11 -21.08 34.63
N GLN A 462 -65.30 -22.05 35.09
CA GLN A 462 -63.90 -22.21 34.66
C GLN A 462 -63.71 -22.80 33.26
N THR A 463 -64.64 -23.64 32.79
CA THR A 463 -64.56 -24.19 31.42
C THR A 463 -65.05 -23.22 30.34
N GLY A 464 -65.46 -22.00 30.71
CA GLY A 464 -65.98 -21.02 29.77
C GLY A 464 -67.36 -21.45 29.30
N GLY A 465 -68.40 -20.80 29.83
CA GLY A 465 -69.78 -21.03 29.42
C GLY A 465 -69.90 -21.01 27.89
N VAL A 466 -70.57 -22.04 27.34
CA VAL A 466 -71.04 -22.18 25.95
C VAL A 466 -70.36 -21.19 25.00
N ILE A 467 -69.19 -21.55 24.47
CA ILE A 467 -68.63 -20.84 23.33
C ILE A 467 -69.71 -20.91 22.25
N ASP A 468 -70.26 -19.74 21.93
CA ASP A 468 -71.27 -19.53 20.90
C ASP A 468 -70.77 -20.20 19.61
N ALA A 469 -71.30 -21.39 19.31
CA ALA A 469 -70.80 -22.24 18.23
C ALA A 469 -70.79 -21.50 16.88
N GLU A 470 -71.63 -20.47 16.73
CA GLU A 470 -71.65 -19.61 15.55
C GLU A 470 -70.46 -18.64 15.50
N ARG A 471 -70.02 -18.10 16.64
CA ARG A 471 -68.79 -17.29 16.72
C ARG A 471 -67.55 -18.12 16.49
N GLU A 472 -67.51 -19.34 17.04
CA GLU A 472 -66.39 -20.24 16.82
C GLU A 472 -66.32 -20.72 15.37
N ALA A 473 -67.46 -21.00 14.74
CA ALA A 473 -67.54 -21.29 13.30
C ALA A 473 -67.06 -20.10 12.44
N LYS A 474 -67.47 -18.87 12.74
CA LYS A 474 -67.00 -17.66 12.04
C LYS A 474 -65.50 -17.43 12.24
N ALA A 475 -64.97 -17.67 13.44
CA ALA A 475 -63.54 -17.58 13.71
C ALA A 475 -62.75 -18.65 12.93
N GLN A 476 -63.28 -19.88 12.84
CA GLN A 476 -62.69 -20.95 12.04
C GLN A 476 -62.72 -20.62 10.55
N GLU A 477 -63.83 -20.11 10.02
CA GLU A 477 -63.96 -19.71 8.61
C GLU A 477 -62.97 -18.57 8.26
N GLN A 478 -62.84 -17.59 9.16
CA GLN A 478 -61.91 -16.48 8.99
C GLN A 478 -60.45 -16.94 9.00
N LEU A 479 -60.08 -17.86 9.90
CA LEU A 479 -58.77 -18.49 9.91
C LEU A 479 -58.52 -19.31 8.65
N GLN A 480 -59.54 -20.03 8.16
CA GLN A 480 -59.44 -20.82 6.93
C GLN A 480 -59.20 -19.93 5.70
N ALA A 481 -59.89 -18.79 5.60
CA ALA A 481 -59.67 -17.79 4.57
C ALA A 481 -58.26 -17.15 4.64
N GLU A 482 -57.74 -16.89 5.85
CA GLU A 482 -56.38 -16.40 6.04
C GLU A 482 -55.34 -17.45 5.62
N VAL A 483 -55.53 -18.72 5.98
CA VAL A 483 -54.67 -19.83 5.54
C VAL A 483 -54.65 -19.95 4.02
N GLN A 484 -55.80 -19.85 3.34
CA GLN A 484 -55.86 -19.87 1.89
C GLN A 484 -55.11 -18.69 1.25
N ARG A 485 -55.23 -17.48 1.80
CA ARG A 485 -54.49 -16.30 1.33
C ARG A 485 -52.97 -16.45 1.50
N TYR A 486 -52.53 -17.02 2.62
CA TYR A 486 -51.10 -17.28 2.83
C TYR A 486 -50.58 -18.37 1.90
N LYS A 487 -51.35 -19.42 1.63
CA LYS A 487 -51.01 -20.45 0.63
C LYS A 487 -50.83 -19.85 -0.77
N ALA A 488 -51.78 -19.04 -1.24
CA ALA A 488 -51.66 -18.38 -2.55
C ALA A 488 -50.43 -17.45 -2.61
N LYS A 489 -50.13 -16.74 -1.52
CA LYS A 489 -48.94 -15.90 -1.44
C LYS A 489 -47.64 -16.69 -1.45
N ILE A 490 -47.62 -17.89 -0.84
CA ILE A 490 -46.49 -18.80 -0.89
C ILE A 490 -46.28 -19.27 -2.34
N GLU A 491 -47.33 -19.71 -3.03
CA GLU A 491 -47.24 -20.11 -4.44
C GLU A 491 -46.71 -18.99 -5.36
N ASP A 492 -47.15 -17.75 -5.18
CA ASP A 492 -46.65 -16.61 -5.97
C ASP A 492 -45.17 -16.32 -5.71
N LEU A 493 -44.75 -16.43 -4.44
CA LEU A 493 -43.34 -16.28 -4.05
C LEU A 493 -42.49 -17.44 -4.60
N GLU A 494 -43.00 -18.67 -4.58
CA GLU A 494 -42.35 -19.85 -5.16
C GLU A 494 -42.19 -19.72 -6.68
N LYS A 495 -43.22 -19.24 -7.39
CA LYS A 495 -43.13 -18.94 -8.84
C LYS A 495 -42.11 -17.85 -9.14
N THR A 496 -42.07 -16.80 -8.32
CA THR A 496 -41.08 -15.71 -8.46
C THR A 496 -39.66 -16.20 -8.19
N LEU A 497 -39.49 -17.10 -7.22
CA LEU A 497 -38.20 -17.73 -6.89
C LEU A 497 -37.72 -18.64 -8.02
N ALA A 498 -38.64 -19.43 -8.61
CA ALA A 498 -38.34 -20.30 -9.75
C ALA A 498 -37.93 -19.50 -10.99
N GLN A 499 -38.56 -18.35 -11.25
CA GLN A 499 -38.19 -17.46 -12.37
C GLN A 499 -36.82 -16.76 -12.16
N LYS A 500 -36.46 -16.41 -10.92
CA LYS A 500 -35.12 -15.89 -10.59
C LYS A 500 -33.99 -16.92 -10.78
N GLY A 501 -34.30 -18.22 -10.75
CA GLY A 501 -33.35 -19.29 -11.04
C GLY A 501 -33.03 -19.49 -12.54
N GLN A 502 -33.67 -18.74 -13.43
CA GLN A 502 -33.45 -18.76 -14.89
C GLN A 502 -32.75 -17.48 -15.40
N ASP A 503 -32.13 -16.69 -14.53
CA ASP A 503 -31.28 -15.58 -14.96
C ASP A 503 -30.03 -16.13 -15.67
N SER A 504 -29.89 -15.89 -16.98
CA SER A 504 -28.78 -16.39 -17.81
C SER A 504 -27.43 -16.07 -17.17
N HIS A 505 -27.32 -14.89 -16.57
CA HIS A 505 -26.11 -14.44 -15.88
C HIS A 505 -25.78 -15.30 -14.65
N TRP A 506 -26.80 -15.71 -13.88
CA TRP A 506 -26.59 -16.56 -12.70
C TRP A 506 -26.19 -17.98 -13.09
N VAL A 507 -26.74 -18.51 -14.18
CA VAL A 507 -26.36 -19.84 -14.71
C VAL A 507 -24.91 -19.82 -15.22
N GLU A 508 -24.51 -18.77 -15.93
CA GLU A 508 -23.14 -18.57 -16.40
C GLU A 508 -22.16 -18.41 -15.23
N ASP A 509 -22.47 -17.58 -14.24
CA ASP A 509 -21.65 -17.40 -13.03
C ASP A 509 -21.51 -18.70 -12.23
N LYS A 510 -22.60 -19.47 -12.11
CA LYS A 510 -22.60 -20.78 -11.44
C LYS A 510 -21.72 -21.78 -12.20
N GLN A 511 -21.76 -21.79 -13.53
CA GLN A 511 -20.90 -22.65 -14.34
C GLN A 511 -19.42 -22.27 -14.25
N LEU A 512 -19.11 -20.96 -14.25
CA LEU A 512 -17.76 -20.47 -14.02
C LEU A 512 -17.24 -20.81 -12.62
N PHE A 513 -18.11 -20.70 -11.61
CA PHE A 513 -17.78 -21.10 -10.24
C PHE A 513 -17.50 -22.59 -10.12
N ILE A 514 -18.30 -23.44 -10.76
CA ILE A 514 -18.07 -24.89 -10.80
C ILE A 514 -16.74 -25.21 -11.48
N LYS A 515 -16.46 -24.58 -12.64
CA LYS A 515 -15.19 -24.77 -13.35
C LYS A 515 -13.99 -24.34 -12.49
N ARG A 516 -14.10 -23.19 -11.82
CA ARG A 516 -13.06 -22.68 -10.93
C ARG A 516 -12.83 -23.62 -9.74
N ASN A 517 -13.89 -24.17 -9.16
CA ASN A 517 -13.78 -25.15 -8.09
C ASN A 517 -13.14 -26.45 -8.57
N GLN A 518 -13.45 -26.92 -9.77
CA GLN A 518 -12.78 -28.10 -10.35
C GLN A 518 -11.27 -27.85 -10.52
N GLU A 519 -10.88 -26.69 -11.05
CA GLU A 519 -9.45 -26.32 -11.16
C GLU A 519 -8.74 -26.24 -9.80
N LEU A 520 -9.45 -25.84 -8.75
CA LEU A 520 -8.92 -25.82 -7.39
C LEU A 520 -8.78 -27.23 -6.81
N LEU A 521 -9.74 -28.12 -7.06
CA LEU A 521 -9.65 -29.53 -6.66
C LEU A 521 -8.47 -30.22 -7.35
N ASP A 522 -8.32 -30.07 -8.67
CA ASP A 522 -7.20 -30.64 -9.42
C ASP A 522 -5.85 -30.10 -8.92
N LYS A 523 -5.82 -28.85 -8.43
CA LYS A 523 -4.61 -28.24 -7.84
C LYS A 523 -4.32 -28.77 -6.45
N ILE A 524 -5.35 -29.02 -5.64
CA ILE A 524 -5.22 -29.65 -4.32
C ILE A 524 -4.67 -31.07 -4.50
N GLU A 525 -5.24 -31.88 -5.39
CA GLU A 525 -4.78 -33.25 -5.66
C GLU A 525 -3.30 -33.29 -6.08
N LYS A 526 -2.87 -32.35 -6.94
CA LYS A 526 -1.46 -32.23 -7.33
C LYS A 526 -0.55 -31.87 -6.16
N LEU A 527 -0.97 -30.95 -5.30
CA LEU A 527 -0.21 -30.55 -4.12
C LEU A 527 -0.16 -31.67 -3.07
N GLU A 528 -1.23 -32.45 -2.93
CA GLU A 528 -1.27 -33.63 -2.04
C GLU A 528 -0.33 -34.73 -2.54
N ALA A 529 -0.30 -34.98 -3.84
CA ALA A 529 0.65 -35.91 -4.46
C ALA A 529 2.11 -35.44 -4.28
N GLU A 530 2.39 -34.15 -4.47
CA GLU A 530 3.72 -33.58 -4.25
C GLU A 530 4.13 -33.61 -2.77
N ASN A 531 3.22 -33.33 -1.85
CA ASN A 531 3.47 -33.45 -0.42
C ASN A 531 3.77 -34.89 -0.01
N SER A 532 3.03 -35.86 -0.57
CA SER A 532 3.30 -37.29 -0.36
C SER A 532 4.69 -37.69 -0.87
N ARG A 533 5.10 -37.17 -2.04
CA ARG A 533 6.46 -37.37 -2.58
C ARG A 533 7.52 -36.79 -1.66
N LEU A 534 7.35 -35.54 -1.22
CA LEU A 534 8.31 -34.87 -0.33
C LEU A 534 8.40 -35.57 1.04
N GLN A 535 7.30 -36.10 1.55
CA GLN A 535 7.30 -36.90 2.78
C GLN A 535 8.11 -38.19 2.61
N GLN A 536 7.99 -38.85 1.45
CA GLN A 536 8.80 -40.03 1.14
C GLN A 536 10.28 -39.67 1.04
N GLU A 537 10.64 -38.62 0.29
CA GLU A 537 12.04 -38.16 0.17
C GLU A 537 12.64 -37.80 1.54
N LEU A 538 11.85 -37.19 2.42
CA LEU A 538 12.27 -36.86 3.78
C LEU A 538 12.47 -38.11 4.65
N GLN A 539 11.65 -39.14 4.48
CA GLN A 539 11.85 -40.42 5.15
C GLN A 539 13.10 -41.12 4.63
N ASP A 540 13.31 -41.16 3.30
CA ASP A 540 14.50 -41.74 2.70
C ASP A 540 15.79 -41.03 3.18
N ALA A 541 15.75 -39.71 3.34
CA ALA A 541 16.86 -38.94 3.89
C ALA A 541 17.14 -39.25 5.37
N ARG A 542 16.10 -39.51 6.17
CA ARG A 542 16.25 -39.95 7.57
C ARG A 542 16.89 -41.33 7.64
N ASP A 543 16.40 -42.28 6.85
CA ASP A 543 16.92 -43.64 6.80
C ASP A 543 18.41 -43.64 6.34
N GLN A 544 18.76 -42.78 5.37
CA GLN A 544 20.15 -42.57 4.97
C GLN A 544 21.00 -41.97 6.10
N ASN A 545 20.49 -41.00 6.85
CA ASN A 545 21.21 -40.41 7.97
C ASN A 545 21.44 -41.43 9.10
N GLU A 546 20.43 -42.24 9.43
CA GLU A 546 20.59 -43.36 10.36
C GLU A 546 21.68 -44.33 9.89
N LEU A 547 21.69 -44.68 8.59
CA LEU A 547 22.73 -45.54 8.02
C LEU A 547 24.13 -44.92 8.13
N LEU A 548 24.26 -43.61 7.91
CA LEU A 548 25.50 -42.87 8.07
C LEU A 548 25.96 -42.81 9.53
N GLU A 549 25.03 -42.67 10.47
CA GLU A 549 25.32 -42.76 11.92
C GLU A 549 25.86 -44.14 12.28
N PHE A 550 25.23 -45.23 11.79
CA PHE A 550 25.77 -46.58 11.96
C PHE A 550 27.15 -46.74 11.35
N ARG A 551 27.38 -46.18 10.15
CA ARG A 551 28.68 -46.23 9.48
C ARG A 551 29.75 -45.45 10.24
N ASN A 552 29.42 -44.27 10.79
CA ASN A 552 30.33 -43.50 11.62
C ASN A 552 30.70 -44.24 12.90
N LEU A 553 29.73 -44.83 13.59
CA LEU A 553 29.99 -45.66 14.78
C LEU A 553 30.89 -46.86 14.46
N GLU A 554 30.67 -47.49 13.30
CA GLU A 554 31.52 -48.60 12.82
C GLU A 554 32.96 -48.14 12.53
N LEU A 555 33.12 -46.92 11.97
CA LEU A 555 34.42 -46.32 11.70
C LEU A 555 35.13 -45.87 12.98
N GLU A 556 34.42 -45.30 13.95
CA GLU A 556 34.96 -44.93 15.26
C GLU A 556 35.42 -46.16 16.06
N GLU A 557 34.66 -47.26 16.02
CA GLU A 557 35.06 -48.51 16.67
C GLU A 557 36.27 -49.16 15.95
N ARG A 558 36.36 -49.04 14.62
CA ARG A 558 37.57 -49.42 13.88
C ARG A 558 38.77 -48.57 14.29
N GLU A 559 38.59 -47.25 14.43
CA GLU A 559 39.65 -46.32 14.84
C GLU A 559 40.16 -46.63 16.25
N ARG A 560 39.26 -46.92 17.20
CA ARG A 560 39.63 -47.36 18.56
C ARG A 560 40.36 -48.69 18.60
N ARG A 561 40.04 -49.62 17.68
CA ARG A 561 40.67 -50.95 17.62
C ARG A 561 41.93 -51.00 16.77
N SER A 562 42.16 -50.03 15.91
CA SER A 562 43.41 -49.91 15.17
C SER A 562 44.55 -49.38 16.08
N PRO A 563 45.78 -49.93 15.96
CA PRO A 563 46.95 -49.29 16.56
C PRO A 563 47.06 -47.84 16.09
N PRO A 564 47.65 -46.91 16.88
CA PRO A 564 47.68 -45.49 16.55
C PRO A 564 48.24 -45.28 15.14
N PHE A 565 47.38 -44.93 14.20
CA PHE A 565 47.77 -44.63 12.84
C PHE A 565 48.28 -43.19 12.83
N ASN A 566 49.55 -43.02 13.23
CA ASN A 566 50.25 -41.73 13.14
C ASN A 566 50.45 -41.36 11.66
N LEU A 567 49.42 -40.78 11.04
CA LEU A 567 49.58 -39.99 9.82
C LEU A 567 50.29 -38.69 10.19
N GLN A 568 51.62 -38.71 10.16
CA GLN A 568 52.38 -37.49 9.95
C GLN A 568 52.05 -37.00 8.53
N ILE A 569 51.02 -36.16 8.40
CA ILE A 569 50.76 -35.42 7.18
C ILE A 569 51.96 -34.50 6.99
N HIS A 570 52.89 -34.92 6.13
CA HIS A 570 53.92 -34.02 5.62
C HIS A 570 53.22 -32.88 4.88
N PRO A 571 53.68 -31.63 5.00
CA PRO A 571 53.12 -30.50 4.27
C PRO A 571 53.00 -30.87 2.80
N PHE A 572 51.83 -30.65 2.22
CA PHE A 572 51.59 -30.89 0.80
C PHE A 572 52.61 -30.07 0.00
N SER A 573 53.55 -30.74 -0.64
CA SER A 573 54.31 -30.14 -1.73
C SER A 573 53.35 -29.95 -2.89
N ASP A 574 53.30 -28.75 -3.47
CA ASP A 574 52.41 -28.41 -4.58
C ASP A 574 52.40 -29.51 -5.66
N GLY A 575 51.19 -30.00 -5.97
CA GLY A 575 50.94 -30.82 -7.17
C GLY A 575 50.80 -32.33 -6.98
N VAL A 576 50.77 -32.89 -5.76
CA VAL A 576 50.54 -34.34 -5.57
C VAL A 576 49.34 -34.60 -4.67
N SER A 577 48.33 -35.31 -5.19
CA SER A 577 47.12 -35.62 -4.44
C SER A 577 47.38 -36.67 -3.35
N ALA A 578 46.58 -36.65 -2.28
CA ALA A 578 46.65 -37.66 -1.21
C ALA A 578 46.45 -39.09 -1.75
N LEU A 579 45.64 -39.25 -2.79
CA LEU A 579 45.42 -40.51 -3.48
C LEU A 579 46.70 -40.96 -4.21
N GLN A 580 47.41 -40.05 -4.87
CA GLN A 580 48.63 -40.36 -5.61
C GLN A 580 49.77 -40.78 -4.66
N ILE A 581 49.87 -40.15 -3.49
CA ILE A 581 50.81 -40.57 -2.43
C ILE A 581 50.48 -41.97 -1.92
N TYR A 582 49.19 -42.28 -1.73
CA TYR A 582 48.73 -43.61 -1.31
C TYR A 582 49.00 -44.68 -2.38
N CYS A 583 48.68 -44.40 -3.64
CA CYS A 583 48.94 -45.29 -4.78
C CYS A 583 50.43 -45.59 -4.97
N MET A 584 51.29 -44.57 -4.86
CA MET A 584 52.75 -44.76 -4.91
C MET A 584 53.26 -45.64 -3.75
N LYS A 585 52.65 -45.52 -2.56
CA LYS A 585 53.01 -46.31 -1.37
C LYS A 585 52.56 -47.77 -1.48
N GLU A 586 51.44 -48.04 -2.14
CA GLU A 586 50.95 -49.38 -2.48
C GLU A 586 51.67 -49.99 -3.71
N GLY A 587 52.64 -49.28 -4.30
CA GLY A 587 53.41 -49.75 -5.45
C GLY A 587 52.62 -49.75 -6.77
N VAL A 588 51.49 -49.06 -6.80
CA VAL A 588 50.71 -48.82 -8.02
C VAL A 588 51.54 -47.91 -8.92
N LYS A 589 51.88 -48.41 -10.11
CA LYS A 589 52.61 -47.63 -11.11
C LYS A 589 51.60 -46.85 -11.94
N ASP A 590 51.89 -45.57 -12.18
CA ASP A 590 51.13 -44.77 -13.14
C ASP A 590 51.23 -45.42 -14.52
N VAL A 591 50.07 -45.68 -15.11
CA VAL A 591 49.94 -46.27 -16.44
C VAL A 591 49.40 -45.20 -17.38
N SER A 592 50.20 -44.84 -18.37
CA SER A 592 49.82 -43.91 -19.43
C SER A 592 49.03 -44.67 -20.50
N ILE A 593 47.73 -44.38 -20.60
CA ILE A 593 46.86 -44.95 -21.64
C ILE A 593 47.42 -44.69 -23.05
N PRO A 594 47.91 -43.48 -23.40
CA PRO A 594 48.54 -43.23 -24.70
C PRO A 594 49.74 -44.14 -24.97
N ASP A 595 50.57 -44.41 -23.96
CA ASP A 595 51.73 -45.30 -24.10
C ASP A 595 51.32 -46.76 -24.28
N LEU A 596 50.25 -47.20 -23.62
CA LEU A 596 49.69 -48.55 -23.81
C LEU A 596 49.05 -48.73 -25.18
N ILE A 597 48.32 -47.72 -25.68
CA ILE A 597 47.76 -47.73 -27.04
C ILE A 597 48.90 -47.87 -28.05
N LYS A 598 49.97 -47.07 -27.91
CA LYS A 598 51.16 -47.15 -28.76
C LYS A 598 51.84 -48.53 -28.72
N GLN A 599 51.88 -49.18 -27.55
CA GLN A 599 52.40 -50.54 -27.42
C GLN A 599 51.50 -51.58 -28.10
N LEU A 600 50.18 -51.42 -28.01
CA LEU A 600 49.22 -52.28 -28.70
C LEU A 600 49.28 -52.11 -30.23
N ASP A 601 49.51 -50.91 -30.73
CA ASP A 601 49.68 -50.64 -32.16
C ASP A 601 50.92 -51.36 -32.71
N ILE A 602 52.06 -51.24 -32.01
CA ILE A 602 53.30 -51.95 -32.35
C ILE A 602 53.11 -53.47 -32.31
N LEU A 603 52.34 -53.97 -31.33
CA LEU A 603 52.01 -55.39 -31.24
C LEU A 603 51.11 -55.84 -32.39
N GLY A 604 50.10 -55.05 -32.74
CA GLY A 604 49.15 -55.30 -33.84
C GLY A 604 49.81 -55.34 -35.22
N ASP A 605 50.91 -54.61 -35.41
CA ASP A 605 51.71 -54.62 -36.64
C ASP A 605 52.56 -55.90 -36.81
N ASN A 606 52.62 -56.81 -35.82
CA ASN A 606 53.33 -58.08 -35.96
C ASN A 606 52.55 -59.09 -36.82
N GLY A 607 53.09 -59.43 -38.00
CA GLY A 607 52.49 -60.39 -38.93
C GLY A 607 52.42 -61.86 -38.47
N ASN A 608 52.87 -62.19 -37.25
CA ASN A 608 52.90 -63.55 -36.71
C ASN A 608 51.80 -63.83 -35.65
N LEU A 609 50.82 -62.94 -35.50
CA LEU A 609 49.73 -63.10 -34.53
C LEU A 609 48.65 -64.08 -35.00
N ARG A 610 48.13 -64.90 -34.09
CA ARG A 610 46.93 -65.71 -34.31
C ARG A 610 45.68 -64.83 -34.34
N ASN A 611 44.59 -65.29 -35.00
CA ASN A 611 43.33 -64.54 -35.06
C ASN A 611 42.78 -64.16 -33.68
N GLU A 612 42.91 -65.04 -32.68
CA GLU A 612 42.50 -64.77 -31.29
C GLU A 612 43.30 -63.62 -30.65
N GLU A 613 44.61 -63.54 -30.96
CA GLU A 613 45.50 -62.51 -30.45
C GLU A 613 45.24 -61.17 -31.15
N GLN A 614 44.93 -61.17 -32.45
CA GLN A 614 44.50 -59.98 -33.18
C GLN A 614 43.19 -59.41 -32.63
N VAL A 615 42.20 -60.28 -32.37
CA VAL A 615 40.92 -59.87 -31.75
C VAL A 615 41.15 -59.30 -30.35
N ALA A 616 42.01 -59.92 -29.54
CA ALA A 616 42.34 -59.43 -28.21
C ALA A 616 43.01 -58.05 -28.23
N ILE A 617 43.92 -57.80 -29.19
CA ILE A 617 44.57 -56.49 -29.37
C ILE A 617 43.54 -55.42 -29.76
N ILE A 618 42.65 -55.70 -30.74
CA ILE A 618 41.57 -54.78 -31.13
C ILE A 618 40.65 -54.44 -29.95
N GLN A 619 40.26 -55.45 -29.18
CA GLN A 619 39.40 -55.27 -28.01
C GLN A 619 40.10 -54.44 -26.93
N ALA A 620 41.37 -54.71 -26.64
CA ALA A 620 42.17 -53.94 -25.69
C ALA A 620 42.32 -52.48 -26.14
N SER A 621 42.62 -52.22 -27.42
CA SER A 621 42.71 -50.86 -27.97
C SER A 621 41.38 -50.13 -27.86
N THR A 622 40.26 -50.80 -28.14
CA THR A 622 38.91 -50.21 -28.01
C THR A 622 38.60 -49.83 -26.56
N VAL A 623 38.92 -50.69 -25.60
CA VAL A 623 38.72 -50.41 -24.17
C VAL A 623 39.59 -49.24 -23.72
N LEU A 624 40.87 -49.21 -24.12
CA LEU A 624 41.77 -48.10 -23.78
C LEU A 624 41.32 -46.77 -24.40
N SER A 625 40.84 -46.75 -25.64
CA SER A 625 40.28 -45.54 -26.26
C SER A 625 39.00 -45.05 -25.58
N LEU A 626 38.16 -45.96 -25.07
CA LEU A 626 37.00 -45.58 -24.26
C LEU A 626 37.44 -45.02 -22.90
N ALA A 627 38.42 -45.63 -22.25
CA ALA A 627 38.97 -45.15 -21.00
C ALA A 627 39.61 -43.75 -21.17
N GLU A 628 40.34 -43.50 -22.25
CA GLU A 628 40.90 -42.18 -22.57
C GLU A 628 39.80 -41.11 -22.72
N LYS A 629 38.72 -41.41 -23.44
CA LYS A 629 37.57 -40.49 -23.57
C LYS A 629 36.89 -40.21 -22.22
N TRP A 630 36.78 -41.22 -21.36
CA TRP A 630 36.23 -41.06 -20.01
C TRP A 630 37.13 -40.19 -19.14
N ILE A 631 38.45 -40.38 -19.19
CA ILE A 631 39.41 -39.53 -18.47
C ILE A 631 39.32 -38.09 -18.96
N GLN A 632 39.28 -37.85 -20.28
CA GLN A 632 39.10 -36.49 -20.82
C GLN A 632 37.80 -35.82 -20.36
N GLN A 633 36.71 -36.58 -20.24
CA GLN A 633 35.46 -36.06 -19.68
C GLN A 633 35.58 -35.69 -18.20
N ILE A 634 36.28 -36.51 -17.42
CA ILE A 634 36.56 -36.25 -16.00
C ILE A 634 37.44 -35.01 -15.85
N GLU A 635 38.52 -34.90 -16.62
CA GLU A 635 39.42 -33.73 -16.63
C GLU A 635 38.66 -32.45 -17.03
N GLY A 636 37.77 -32.53 -18.01
CA GLY A 636 36.90 -31.41 -18.40
C GLY A 636 35.93 -30.99 -17.29
N ALA A 637 35.35 -31.96 -16.58
CA ALA A 637 34.47 -31.70 -15.43
C ALA A 637 35.26 -31.12 -14.25
N GLU A 638 36.46 -31.63 -13.99
CA GLU A 638 37.38 -31.14 -12.98
C GLU A 638 37.78 -29.68 -13.25
N ALA A 639 38.14 -29.33 -14.48
CA ALA A 639 38.46 -27.96 -14.87
C ALA A 639 37.25 -27.01 -14.68
N ALA A 640 36.04 -27.46 -15.02
CA ALA A 640 34.82 -26.68 -14.81
C ALA A 640 34.52 -26.47 -13.31
N LEU A 641 34.74 -27.48 -12.48
CA LEU A 641 34.59 -27.39 -11.03
C LEU A 641 35.64 -26.46 -10.41
N HIS A 642 36.90 -26.55 -10.84
CA HIS A 642 37.96 -25.64 -10.40
C HIS A 642 37.65 -24.18 -10.77
N GLN A 643 37.13 -23.94 -11.98
CA GLN A 643 36.68 -22.61 -12.38
C GLN A 643 35.54 -22.10 -11.49
N LYS A 644 34.56 -22.96 -11.15
CA LYS A 644 33.47 -22.61 -10.23
C LYS A 644 33.96 -22.33 -8.82
N MET A 645 34.95 -23.08 -8.34
CA MET A 645 35.58 -22.83 -7.03
C MET A 645 36.23 -21.45 -6.99
N MET A 646 37.01 -21.08 -8.02
CA MET A 646 37.63 -19.75 -8.12
C MET A 646 36.60 -18.61 -8.20
N GLU A 647 35.50 -18.82 -8.91
CA GLU A 647 34.38 -17.85 -8.96
C GLU A 647 33.76 -17.65 -7.57
N LEU A 648 33.49 -18.74 -6.84
CA LEU A 648 32.94 -18.68 -5.49
C LEU A 648 33.90 -18.02 -4.50
N GLU A 649 35.20 -18.26 -4.61
CA GLU A 649 36.23 -17.59 -3.81
C GLU A 649 36.24 -16.07 -4.08
N SER A 650 36.12 -15.66 -5.35
CA SER A 650 36.02 -14.24 -5.71
C SER A 650 34.74 -13.58 -5.16
N ASP A 651 33.60 -14.25 -5.28
CA ASP A 651 32.33 -13.77 -4.76
C ASP A 651 32.38 -13.66 -3.22
N MET A 652 32.95 -14.65 -2.54
CA MET A 652 33.15 -14.61 -1.09
C MET A 652 33.99 -13.41 -0.66
N GLU A 653 35.08 -13.11 -1.39
CA GLU A 653 35.92 -11.94 -1.09
C GLU A 653 35.15 -10.62 -1.27
N GLN A 654 34.28 -10.53 -2.29
CA GLN A 654 33.41 -9.38 -2.49
C GLN A 654 32.37 -9.23 -1.37
N PHE A 655 31.75 -10.32 -0.95
CA PHE A 655 30.81 -10.31 0.18
C PHE A 655 31.49 -9.88 1.48
N CYS A 656 32.72 -10.32 1.74
CA CYS A 656 33.51 -9.86 2.88
C CYS A 656 33.76 -8.35 2.84
N LYS A 657 34.09 -7.78 1.67
CA LYS A 657 34.26 -6.33 1.50
C LYS A 657 32.96 -5.56 1.77
N ILE A 658 31.84 -6.01 1.19
CA ILE A 658 30.52 -5.40 1.40
C ILE A 658 30.13 -5.46 2.88
N LYS A 659 30.37 -6.59 3.54
CA LYS A 659 30.13 -6.77 4.97
C LYS A 659 30.93 -5.74 5.79
N GLY A 660 32.22 -5.56 5.50
CA GLY A 660 33.06 -4.56 6.17
C GLY A 660 32.51 -3.14 6.04
N TYR A 661 32.12 -2.71 4.83
CA TYR A 661 31.51 -1.38 4.63
C TYR A 661 30.20 -1.20 5.41
N LEU A 662 29.37 -2.24 5.50
CA LEU A 662 28.13 -2.19 6.27
C LEU A 662 28.38 -2.09 7.78
N GLU A 663 29.41 -2.76 8.28
CA GLU A 663 29.84 -2.67 9.67
C GLU A 663 30.37 -1.26 10.00
N GLU A 664 31.20 -0.68 9.13
CA GLU A 664 31.70 0.70 9.26
C GLU A 664 30.56 1.73 9.26
N GLU A 665 29.60 1.61 8.34
CA GLU A 665 28.43 2.50 8.28
C GLU A 665 27.54 2.34 9.53
N LEU A 666 27.39 1.12 10.04
CA LEU A 666 26.64 0.86 11.26
C LEU A 666 27.29 1.54 12.48
N ASP A 667 28.61 1.46 12.59
CA ASP A 667 29.36 2.10 13.68
C ASP A 667 29.32 3.62 13.59
N TYR A 668 29.41 4.19 12.38
CA TYR A 668 29.18 5.62 12.17
C TYR A 668 27.79 6.07 12.65
N ARG A 669 26.74 5.31 12.30
CA ARG A 669 25.36 5.62 12.75
C ARG A 669 25.18 5.49 14.25
N LYS A 670 25.81 4.50 14.90
CA LYS A 670 25.82 4.39 16.37
C LYS A 670 26.48 5.61 16.99
N GLN A 671 27.65 6.02 16.48
CA GLN A 671 28.35 7.18 17.00
C GLN A 671 27.55 8.48 16.83
N ALA A 672 26.88 8.67 15.69
CA ALA A 672 26.00 9.82 15.47
C ALA A 672 24.80 9.81 16.43
N LEU A 673 24.26 8.64 16.72
CA LEU A 673 23.17 8.48 17.70
C LEU A 673 23.63 8.80 19.12
N ASP A 674 24.81 8.32 19.53
CA ASP A 674 25.40 8.62 20.84
C ASP A 674 25.67 10.12 21.01
N GLN A 675 26.18 10.78 19.98
CA GLN A 675 26.37 12.24 19.96
C GLN A 675 25.03 12.99 20.11
N ALA A 676 23.97 12.51 19.45
CA ALA A 676 22.64 13.10 19.58
C ALA A 676 22.10 12.92 21.02
N TYR A 677 22.27 11.75 21.63
CA TYR A 677 21.88 11.51 23.02
C TYR A 677 22.63 12.40 24.00
N MET A 678 23.95 12.53 23.86
CA MET A 678 24.75 13.46 24.65
C MET A 678 24.24 14.89 24.53
N ARG A 679 23.87 15.31 23.31
CA ARG A 679 23.36 16.65 23.08
C ARG A 679 21.98 16.89 23.70
N ILE A 680 21.11 15.88 23.70
CA ILE A 680 19.82 15.94 24.39
C ILE A 680 20.05 16.10 25.89
N GLN A 681 20.93 15.31 26.50
CA GLN A 681 21.26 15.42 27.92
C GLN A 681 21.83 16.78 28.30
N GLU A 682 22.73 17.35 27.48
CA GLU A 682 23.24 18.72 27.68
C GLU A 682 22.12 19.77 27.65
N LEU A 683 21.18 19.63 26.71
CA LEU A 683 20.04 20.54 26.60
C LEU A 683 19.09 20.39 27.78
N GLU A 684 18.81 19.16 28.22
CA GLU A 684 18.00 18.86 29.41
C GLU A 684 18.65 19.44 30.68
N ALA A 685 19.96 19.26 30.85
CA ALA A 685 20.70 19.84 31.97
C ALA A 685 20.67 21.38 31.93
N THR A 686 20.80 21.98 30.74
CA THR A 686 20.69 23.43 30.56
C THR A 686 19.28 23.93 30.93
N LEU A 687 18.25 23.20 30.53
CA LEU A 687 16.85 23.48 30.85
C LEU A 687 16.59 23.38 32.35
N TYR A 688 17.12 22.34 32.99
CA TYR A 688 16.99 22.10 34.42
C TYR A 688 17.69 23.21 35.24
N ASN A 689 18.88 23.63 34.83
CA ASN A 689 19.59 24.75 35.46
C ASN A 689 18.85 26.08 35.28
N ALA A 690 18.26 26.32 34.10
CA ALA A 690 17.45 27.51 33.86
C ALA A 690 16.19 27.52 34.76
N LEU A 691 15.53 26.36 34.91
CA LEU A 691 14.38 26.18 35.80
C LEU A 691 14.74 26.38 37.29
N GLN A 692 15.95 26.00 37.72
CA GLN A 692 16.39 26.21 39.11
C GLN A 692 16.73 27.67 39.45
N GLN A 693 17.09 28.50 38.47
CA GLN A 693 17.38 29.93 38.70
C GLN A 693 16.12 30.78 38.88
N GLU A 694 14.95 30.30 38.47
CA GLU A 694 13.65 30.94 38.73
C GLU A 694 13.05 30.47 40.07
N THR A 695 13.25 31.25 41.12
CA THR A 695 12.76 30.94 42.48
C THR A 695 11.24 31.06 42.66
N VAL A 696 10.49 31.47 41.64
CA VAL A 696 9.03 31.60 41.71
C VAL A 696 8.39 31.18 40.38
N ILE A 697 8.32 29.88 40.12
CA ILE A 697 7.31 29.34 39.19
C ILE A 697 6.11 28.92 40.04
N LYS A 698 5.18 29.85 40.26
CA LYS A 698 3.84 29.51 40.75
C LYS A 698 3.10 28.79 39.62
N PHE A 699 3.06 27.47 39.68
CA PHE A 699 2.24 26.66 38.78
C PHE A 699 0.78 27.12 38.86
N GLY A 700 0.28 27.74 37.77
CA GLY A 700 -1.14 28.09 37.61
C GLY A 700 -1.47 29.57 37.35
N GLU A 701 -0.53 30.51 37.47
CA GLU A 701 -0.76 31.90 37.05
C GLU A 701 -0.40 32.07 35.55
N LEU A 702 -1.30 32.67 34.76
CA LEU A 702 -1.01 33.00 33.37
C LEU A 702 0.22 33.91 33.32
N LEU A 703 1.24 33.51 32.57
CA LEU A 703 2.38 34.35 32.20
C LEU A 703 1.86 35.72 31.75
N THR A 704 2.39 36.79 32.33
CA THR A 704 2.06 38.15 31.88
C THR A 704 2.40 38.30 30.40
N GLU A 705 1.64 39.12 29.65
CA GLU A 705 1.85 39.30 28.20
C GLU A 705 3.31 39.61 27.85
N LYS A 706 4.00 40.37 28.70
CA LYS A 706 5.43 40.68 28.54
C LYS A 706 6.32 39.44 28.64
N GLN A 707 6.08 38.55 29.61
CA GLN A 707 6.82 37.30 29.75
C GLN A 707 6.49 36.31 28.62
N GLN A 708 5.24 36.28 28.13
CA GLN A 708 4.88 35.49 26.95
C GLN A 708 5.59 35.99 25.70
N GLU A 709 5.71 37.30 25.51
CA GLU A 709 6.39 37.91 24.38
C GLU A 709 7.91 37.67 24.45
N GLU A 710 8.52 37.80 25.63
CA GLU A 710 9.94 37.48 25.86
C GLU A 710 10.23 35.99 25.60
N LEU A 711 9.37 35.09 26.06
CA LEU A 711 9.47 33.65 25.80
C LEU A 711 9.29 33.33 24.32
N ARG A 712 8.31 33.93 23.63
CA ARG A 712 8.17 33.80 22.16
C ARG A 712 9.45 34.21 21.47
N THR A 713 10.02 35.35 21.84
CA THR A 713 11.23 35.89 21.22
C THR A 713 12.44 34.98 21.45
N ALA A 714 12.58 34.41 22.65
CA ALA A 714 13.64 33.45 22.98
C ALA A 714 13.48 32.14 22.20
N VAL A 715 12.26 31.61 22.11
CA VAL A 715 11.94 30.42 21.30
C VAL A 715 12.18 30.69 19.82
N GLU A 716 11.83 31.87 19.31
CA GLU A 716 12.13 32.29 17.93
C GLU A 716 13.65 32.33 17.66
N LYS A 717 14.44 32.84 18.62
CA LYS A 717 15.91 32.86 18.52
C LYS A 717 16.50 31.46 18.51
N LEU A 718 16.03 30.58 19.39
CA LEU A 718 16.47 29.18 19.45
C LEU A 718 16.10 28.43 18.16
N ARG A 719 14.88 28.61 17.65
CA ARG A 719 14.44 28.06 16.37
C ARG A 719 15.32 28.52 15.22
N ARG A 720 15.65 29.82 15.15
CA ARG A 720 16.57 30.36 14.12
C ARG A 720 17.97 29.77 14.26
N GLN A 721 18.47 29.56 15.47
CA GLN A 721 19.78 28.97 15.69
C GLN A 721 19.82 27.48 15.31
N MET A 722 18.80 26.70 15.68
CA MET A 722 18.69 25.30 15.25
C MET A 722 18.56 25.18 13.74
N LEU A 723 17.78 26.05 13.09
CA LEU A 723 17.62 26.02 11.64
C LEU A 723 18.93 26.37 10.91
N ARG A 724 19.74 27.28 11.46
CA ARG A 724 21.09 27.57 10.93
C ARG A 724 22.03 26.38 11.09
N LYS A 725 22.09 25.77 12.27
CA LYS A 725 22.91 24.57 12.50
C LYS A 725 22.47 23.39 11.62
N SER A 726 21.17 23.16 11.48
CA SER A 726 20.63 22.14 10.57
C SER A 726 21.09 22.37 9.14
N ARG A 727 21.02 23.61 8.64
CA ARG A 727 21.51 23.95 7.30
C ARG A 727 23.01 23.77 7.15
N GLU A 728 23.79 24.07 8.19
CA GLU A 728 25.25 23.84 8.18
C GLU A 728 25.56 22.34 8.07
N TYR A 729 24.86 21.49 8.83
CA TYR A 729 24.98 20.03 8.71
C TYR A 729 24.51 19.50 7.35
N ASP A 730 23.38 19.99 6.84
CA ASP A 730 22.88 19.59 5.51
C ASP A 730 23.89 19.98 4.41
N CYS A 731 24.53 21.14 4.52
CA CYS A 731 25.59 21.56 3.60
C CYS A 731 26.84 20.67 3.71
N GLN A 732 27.23 20.26 4.93
CA GLN A 732 28.35 19.33 5.13
C GLN A 732 28.07 17.97 4.49
N ILE A 733 26.90 17.38 4.76
CA ILE A 733 26.50 16.09 4.17
C ILE A 733 26.44 16.19 2.64
N LEU A 734 25.93 17.31 2.10
CA LEU A 734 25.89 17.54 0.67
C LEU A 734 27.30 17.62 0.06
N GLN A 735 28.23 18.26 0.77
CA GLN A 735 29.63 18.39 0.35
C GLN A 735 30.33 17.02 0.35
N GLU A 736 30.21 16.25 1.43
CA GLU A 736 30.76 14.89 1.53
C GLU A 736 30.21 13.97 0.43
N ARG A 737 28.89 14.02 0.18
CA ARG A 737 28.26 13.26 -0.90
C ARG A 737 28.74 13.68 -2.27
N MET A 738 28.96 14.97 -2.49
CA MET A 738 29.49 15.49 -3.74
C MET A 738 30.93 15.06 -3.98
N GLU A 739 31.76 15.01 -2.94
CA GLU A 739 33.13 14.49 -3.01
C GLU A 739 33.15 13.00 -3.34
N LEU A 740 32.32 12.18 -2.69
CA LEU A 740 32.16 10.76 -3.01
C LEU A 740 31.66 10.55 -4.44
N LEU A 741 30.71 11.37 -4.89
CA LEU A 741 30.21 11.34 -6.26
C LEU A 741 31.34 11.68 -7.25
N GLN A 742 32.20 12.65 -6.93
CA GLN A 742 33.34 13.03 -7.77
C GLN A 742 34.36 11.90 -7.87
N GLN A 743 34.66 11.22 -6.75
CA GLN A 743 35.54 10.05 -6.72
C GLN A 743 34.96 8.90 -7.56
N ALA A 744 33.65 8.64 -7.45
CA ALA A 744 32.97 7.63 -8.25
C ALA A 744 33.01 7.96 -9.76
N HIS A 745 32.76 9.21 -10.15
CA HIS A 745 32.88 9.64 -11.55
C HIS A 745 34.32 9.53 -12.07
N GLN A 746 35.32 9.82 -11.24
CA GLN A 746 36.71 9.60 -11.63
C GLN A 746 36.99 8.12 -11.86
N ARG A 747 36.51 7.25 -10.97
CA ARG A 747 36.68 5.81 -11.10
C ARG A 747 36.01 5.24 -12.34
N ILE A 748 34.82 5.74 -12.69
CA ILE A 748 34.12 5.37 -13.93
C ILE A 748 34.96 5.73 -15.14
N ARG A 749 35.49 6.96 -15.22
CA ARG A 749 36.39 7.37 -16.31
C ARG A 749 37.62 6.48 -16.43
N ASP A 750 38.29 6.17 -15.32
CA ASP A 750 39.46 5.28 -15.34
C ASP A 750 39.11 3.87 -15.84
N LEU A 751 37.90 3.38 -15.56
CA LEU A 751 37.41 2.08 -16.03
C LEU A 751 37.00 2.12 -17.50
N GLU A 752 36.41 3.22 -17.96
CA GLU A 752 36.11 3.47 -19.38
C GLU A 752 37.41 3.47 -20.20
N ASP A 753 38.45 4.17 -19.73
CA ASP A 753 39.76 4.21 -20.39
C ASP A 753 40.39 2.80 -20.49
N LYS A 754 40.29 2.00 -19.41
CA LYS A 754 40.77 0.61 -19.41
C LYS A 754 39.98 -0.27 -20.38
N THR A 755 38.66 -0.09 -20.44
CA THR A 755 37.79 -0.81 -21.37
C THR A 755 38.14 -0.47 -22.81
N ASP A 756 38.44 0.78 -23.11
CA ASP A 756 38.84 1.21 -24.45
C ASP A 756 40.23 0.68 -24.84
N ILE A 757 41.16 0.56 -23.88
CA ILE A 757 42.44 -0.12 -24.10
C ILE A 757 42.21 -1.60 -24.41
N GLN A 758 41.37 -2.29 -23.63
CA GLN A 758 41.04 -3.70 -23.86
C GLN A 758 40.37 -3.92 -25.23
N LYS A 759 39.42 -3.06 -25.62
CA LYS A 759 38.80 -3.12 -26.96
C LYS A 759 39.83 -3.00 -28.08
N ARG A 760 40.82 -2.11 -27.93
CA ARG A 760 41.93 -1.97 -28.90
C ARG A 760 42.79 -3.24 -28.94
N GLN A 761 43.10 -3.84 -27.80
CA GLN A 761 43.85 -5.10 -27.74
C GLN A 761 43.09 -6.28 -28.37
N ILE A 762 41.78 -6.39 -28.12
CA ILE A 762 40.92 -7.39 -28.75
C ILE A 762 40.94 -7.22 -30.26
N LYS A 763 40.77 -5.99 -30.76
CA LYS A 763 40.81 -5.71 -32.20
C LYS A 763 42.15 -6.08 -32.84
N ASP A 764 43.27 -5.79 -32.17
CA ASP A 764 44.61 -6.19 -32.63
C ASP A 764 44.79 -7.73 -32.66
N LEU A 765 44.23 -8.44 -31.67
CA LEU A 765 44.21 -9.90 -31.65
C LEU A 765 43.32 -10.48 -32.76
N GLU A 766 42.15 -9.90 -33.02
CA GLU A 766 41.26 -10.28 -34.12
C GLU A 766 41.93 -10.07 -35.48
N GLU A 767 42.61 -8.95 -35.68
CA GLU A 767 43.36 -8.66 -36.91
C GLU A 767 44.51 -9.67 -37.11
N LYS A 768 45.26 -9.99 -36.03
CA LYS A 768 46.30 -11.04 -36.06
C LYS A 768 45.73 -12.42 -36.36
N PHE A 769 44.59 -12.76 -35.77
CA PHE A 769 43.91 -14.02 -36.02
C PHE A 769 43.43 -14.13 -37.46
N LEU A 770 42.80 -13.08 -38.00
CA LEU A 770 42.40 -13.01 -39.41
C LEU A 770 43.61 -13.15 -40.35
N PHE A 771 44.73 -12.51 -40.02
CA PHE A 771 45.97 -12.64 -40.78
C PHE A 771 46.50 -14.08 -40.78
N LEU A 772 46.57 -14.73 -39.61
CA LEU A 772 46.97 -16.13 -39.50
C LEU A 772 46.01 -17.05 -40.25
N PHE A 773 44.70 -16.83 -40.11
CA PHE A 773 43.67 -17.61 -40.80
C PHE A 773 43.81 -17.50 -42.33
N LEU A 774 44.02 -16.28 -42.86
CA LEU A 774 44.30 -16.05 -44.28
C LEU A 774 45.61 -16.72 -44.72
N PHE A 775 46.67 -16.60 -43.92
CA PHE A 775 47.96 -17.21 -44.21
C PHE A 775 47.88 -18.73 -44.29
N PHE A 776 47.23 -19.39 -43.31
CA PHE A 776 47.04 -20.84 -43.32
C PHE A 776 46.08 -21.29 -44.41
N SER A 777 45.02 -20.52 -44.70
CA SER A 777 44.12 -20.81 -45.81
C SER A 777 44.84 -20.75 -47.16
N LEU A 778 45.70 -19.75 -47.38
CA LEU A 778 46.54 -19.67 -48.57
C LEU A 778 47.55 -20.82 -48.64
N ALA A 779 48.20 -21.14 -47.52
CA ALA A 779 49.15 -22.25 -47.45
C ALA A 779 48.48 -23.59 -47.78
N PHE A 780 47.24 -23.81 -47.33
CA PHE A 780 46.46 -25.00 -47.63
C PHE A 780 46.04 -25.09 -49.10
N ILE A 781 45.71 -23.95 -49.73
CA ILE A 781 45.39 -23.88 -51.17
C ILE A 781 46.63 -24.07 -52.05
N LEU A 782 47.80 -23.62 -51.58
CA LEU A 782 49.07 -23.69 -52.31
C LEU A 782 49.89 -24.96 -52.03
N TRP A 783 49.40 -25.85 -51.15
CA TRP A 783 50.04 -27.13 -50.88
C TRP A 783 49.69 -28.13 -51.99
N PRO A 784 50.65 -28.60 -52.81
CA PRO A 784 50.40 -29.48 -53.95
C PRO A 784 50.01 -30.91 -53.56
#